data_AF-A0A957S2L4-F1
#
_entry.id   AF-A0A957S2L4-F1
#
_cell.length_a   1.000
_cell.length_b   1.000
_cell.length_c   1.000
_cell.angle_alpha   90.00
_cell.angle_beta   90.00
_cell.angle_gamma   90.00
#
_symmetry.space_group_name_H-M   'P 1'
#
loop_
_entity.id
_entity.type
_entity.pdbx_description
1 polymer ?
#
loop_
_entity_poly.entity_id
_entity_poly.type
_entity_poly.pdbx_seq_one_letter_code
_entity_poly.pdbx_strand_id
1 'polypeptide(L)'
;DYFVIEGIVARNSSDHVYDINGSHNVLRRVSGYNASRDANSHVFILTGTDTLLEDCIASGTGRKMAFTWGGQRNIIRRCFTNWQRYDGREFNSDWPWGEDLEFYNSSDSIMENSISYGSPPKTAVSVYGNIDSANGSTPYSVNDKVLGVMVVRNGVYQDGTFWEWPLTRPQPTDNDVIAKIHEWAGWRLGFGVILWGEAAEVKEILFQDIFAWRNAGLGLAEIHPFNRSENVTVNRATIIENGLDAVVGEGGPGTNVDPDQIEHYAITDARIDGTSHQDGGAQLVYRYVDGVLMDGSNGRPALPLWPWPMQDRVLTELGIDVTGEMTTILQQAGVPTGTNVPVPTMAPMPPPGNVIDQIGPTTYLAPVQVTLASPVPGAEIRYTTDGRDPDASAPLYTGPFTVATSAIVKAKTFVNGAASHAVSAFYKIEPGGTNAPPVVNAALLPFVYSSAQIMLPTNEIGLYGTVEDQTFATGDDRLTTRWSLLAGPGAVTFDDAGAPRTRATFAQPGVYLLRLTADDGALTAHSDVTVEVLPEGGNRVTLPGRIQAENYKLGGEGVGYHDLTFGNFAQLYRYDGVDLDYAYNEWTGYSLVHMDPGEWTAYDVAVSEPGVYALTARVAGAMDGGVFHVEVDGVDISGPIVVPYTNDGLRIYTDVTAQTPALTAGNHELRIVIDQAPDGADQLFAAVNYLDFAH
;
A
#
# COMPACT_ATOMS: atom_id res chain seq x y z
N ASP A 1 -19.30 -4.90 29.40
CA ASP A 1 -19.06 -5.76 28.23
C ASP A 1 -17.81 -5.28 27.51
N TYR A 2 -16.96 -6.22 27.11
CA TYR A 2 -15.71 -5.95 26.37
C TYR A 2 -15.70 -6.80 25.10
N PHE A 3 -14.97 -6.34 24.09
CA PHE A 3 -14.82 -7.06 22.83
C PHE A 3 -13.45 -7.73 22.75
N VAL A 4 -13.44 -8.92 22.15
CA VAL A 4 -12.22 -9.54 21.61
C VAL A 4 -12.37 -9.55 20.10
N ILE A 5 -11.52 -8.79 19.42
CA ILE A 5 -11.49 -8.61 17.97
C ILE A 5 -10.20 -9.21 17.45
N GLU A 6 -10.31 -10.05 16.41
CA GLU A 6 -9.16 -10.79 15.89
C GLU A 6 -9.23 -10.97 14.39
N GLY A 7 -8.10 -10.73 13.71
CA GLY A 7 -7.96 -11.03 12.28
C GLY A 7 -8.65 -10.05 11.32
N ILE A 8 -9.15 -8.91 11.81
CA ILE A 8 -9.87 -7.96 10.96
C ILE A 8 -8.88 -7.03 10.24
N VAL A 9 -9.09 -6.87 8.93
CA VAL A 9 -8.46 -5.84 8.11
C VAL A 9 -9.54 -4.82 7.72
N ALA A 10 -9.41 -3.58 8.18
CA ALA A 10 -10.34 -2.50 7.91
C ALA A 10 -9.66 -1.40 7.09
N ARG A 11 -10.39 -0.80 6.13
CA ARG A 11 -9.85 0.16 5.15
C ARG A 11 -10.83 1.28 4.87
N ASN A 12 -10.31 2.46 4.52
CA ASN A 12 -11.06 3.58 3.91
C ASN A 12 -12.27 4.03 4.75
N SER A 13 -12.00 4.58 5.93
CA SER A 13 -13.06 5.14 6.78
C SER A 13 -13.37 6.59 6.42
N SER A 14 -14.63 7.00 6.61
CA SER A 14 -15.04 8.41 6.58
C SER A 14 -14.65 9.18 7.85
N ASP A 15 -14.19 8.47 8.88
CA ASP A 15 -13.61 9.03 10.11
C ASP A 15 -12.43 8.15 10.59
N HIS A 16 -12.46 7.60 11.81
CA HIS A 16 -11.47 6.67 12.32
C HIS A 16 -11.64 5.27 11.70
N VAL A 17 -10.56 4.51 11.50
CA VAL A 17 -10.68 3.12 11.02
C VAL A 17 -11.14 2.20 12.16
N TYR A 18 -10.49 2.32 13.32
CA TYR A 18 -10.93 1.71 14.57
C TYR A 18 -11.10 2.78 15.64
N ASP A 19 -12.34 2.92 16.12
CA ASP A 19 -12.70 3.79 17.24
C ASP A 19 -13.04 2.95 18.48
N ILE A 20 -12.13 2.93 19.46
CA ILE A 20 -12.18 2.03 20.62
C ILE A 20 -12.40 2.85 21.89
N ASN A 21 -13.68 3.13 22.16
CA ASN A 21 -14.09 3.94 23.31
C ASN A 21 -14.36 3.13 24.60
N GLY A 22 -14.53 1.81 24.48
CA GLY A 22 -14.76 0.92 25.62
C GLY A 22 -13.47 0.53 26.35
N SER A 23 -13.60 -0.03 27.56
CA SER A 23 -12.47 -0.54 28.35
C SER A 23 -12.39 -2.08 28.31
N HIS A 24 -11.23 -2.64 28.68
CA HIS A 24 -10.95 -4.10 28.71
C HIS A 24 -10.99 -4.80 27.35
N ASN A 25 -10.88 -4.05 26.25
CA ASN A 25 -10.94 -4.63 24.91
C ASN A 25 -9.63 -5.33 24.55
N VAL A 26 -9.72 -6.35 23.71
CA VAL A 26 -8.55 -7.01 23.12
C VAL A 26 -8.70 -6.99 21.61
N LEU A 27 -7.77 -6.34 20.94
CA LEU A 27 -7.64 -6.34 19.49
C LEU A 27 -6.32 -7.04 19.17
N ARG A 28 -6.38 -8.12 18.38
CA ARG A 28 -5.19 -8.90 18.05
C ARG A 28 -5.14 -9.27 16.57
N ARG A 29 -3.97 -9.16 15.93
CA ARG A 29 -3.81 -9.47 14.49
C ARG A 29 -4.78 -8.67 13.62
N VAL A 30 -4.89 -7.37 13.90
CA VAL A 30 -5.77 -6.45 13.18
C VAL A 30 -4.96 -5.53 12.28
N SER A 31 -5.54 -5.09 11.17
CA SER A 31 -4.95 -4.02 10.35
C SER A 31 -5.95 -2.92 10.09
N GLY A 32 -5.45 -1.69 10.07
CA GLY A 32 -6.18 -0.52 9.67
C GLY A 32 -5.43 0.23 8.57
N TYR A 33 -6.18 0.68 7.56
CA TYR A 33 -5.66 1.46 6.46
C TYR A 33 -6.54 2.66 6.13
N ASN A 34 -5.94 3.81 5.86
CA ASN A 34 -6.60 4.99 5.33
C ASN A 34 -7.81 5.45 6.18
N ALA A 35 -7.53 6.14 7.27
CA ALA A 35 -8.52 6.95 7.95
C ALA A 35 -8.96 8.14 7.08
N SER A 36 -10.00 8.85 7.52
CA SER A 36 -10.50 10.02 6.82
C SER A 36 -9.40 11.01 6.49
N ARG A 37 -9.50 11.57 5.29
CA ARG A 37 -8.56 12.55 4.74
C ARG A 37 -8.92 13.96 5.20
N ASP A 38 -10.18 14.19 5.53
CA ASP A 38 -10.78 15.51 5.73
C ASP A 38 -11.21 15.76 7.18
N ALA A 39 -10.69 14.96 8.11
CA ALA A 39 -11.05 15.05 9.52
C ALA A 39 -9.85 14.77 10.44
N ASN A 40 -10.00 15.13 11.72
CA ASN A 40 -9.06 14.79 12.77
C ASN A 40 -9.15 13.30 13.11
N SER A 41 -8.75 12.45 12.17
CA SER A 41 -9.04 11.02 12.20
C SER A 41 -7.79 10.14 12.33
N HIS A 42 -7.98 8.95 12.87
CA HIS A 42 -6.92 8.03 13.26
C HIS A 42 -7.15 6.65 12.65
N VAL A 43 -6.08 5.90 12.40
CA VAL A 43 -6.25 4.49 12.02
C VAL A 43 -6.72 3.69 13.25
N PHE A 44 -6.03 3.80 14.38
CA PHE A 44 -6.51 3.30 15.66
C PHE A 44 -6.57 4.45 16.67
N ILE A 45 -7.75 4.64 17.28
CA ILE A 45 -7.89 5.48 18.47
C ILE A 45 -8.41 4.66 19.64
N LEU A 46 -7.71 4.75 20.77
CA LEU A 46 -8.08 4.12 22.04
C LEU A 46 -8.34 5.22 23.07
N THR A 47 -9.60 5.40 23.47
CA THR A 47 -9.97 6.36 24.52
C THR A 47 -10.32 5.68 25.84
N GLY A 48 -10.59 4.37 25.80
CA GLY A 48 -10.84 3.53 26.96
C GLY A 48 -9.57 3.15 27.74
N THR A 49 -9.75 2.31 28.76
CA THR A 49 -8.71 1.85 29.70
C THR A 49 -8.56 0.33 29.60
N ASP A 50 -7.42 -0.23 30.01
CA ASP A 50 -7.16 -1.68 30.05
C ASP A 50 -7.33 -2.37 28.68
N THR A 51 -7.06 -1.65 27.58
CA THR A 51 -7.19 -2.19 26.22
C THR A 51 -5.84 -2.72 25.72
N LEU A 52 -5.86 -3.93 25.16
CA LEU A 52 -4.73 -4.52 24.45
C LEU A 52 -4.93 -4.38 22.94
N LEU A 53 -4.01 -3.68 22.28
CA LEU A 53 -3.83 -3.70 20.83
C LEU A 53 -2.53 -4.46 20.52
N GLU A 54 -2.65 -5.65 19.95
CA GLU A 54 -1.53 -6.57 19.74
C GLU A 54 -1.43 -7.00 18.27
N ASP A 55 -0.21 -7.16 17.76
CA ASP A 55 0.04 -7.71 16.42
C ASP A 55 -0.66 -6.89 15.32
N CYS A 56 -0.52 -5.56 15.37
CA CYS A 56 -1.27 -4.65 14.51
C CYS A 56 -0.46 -4.09 13.33
N ILE A 57 -1.16 -3.75 12.24
CA ILE A 57 -0.60 -2.92 11.15
C ILE A 57 -1.47 -1.67 11.04
N ALA A 58 -0.85 -0.49 11.09
CA ALA A 58 -1.53 0.78 10.88
C ALA A 58 -0.77 1.57 9.81
N SER A 59 -1.40 1.79 8.66
CA SER A 59 -0.71 2.44 7.52
C SER A 59 -1.65 3.25 6.63
N GLY A 60 -1.07 4.06 5.75
CA GLY A 60 -1.80 4.85 4.77
C GLY A 60 -2.05 6.28 5.23
N THR A 61 -3.29 6.76 5.06
CA THR A 61 -3.70 8.14 5.36
C THR A 61 -4.35 8.29 6.73
N GLY A 62 -4.29 9.52 7.27
CA GLY A 62 -4.89 9.92 8.54
C GLY A 62 -3.98 10.86 9.32
N ARG A 63 -4.43 11.34 10.48
CA ARG A 63 -3.59 12.15 11.38
C ARG A 63 -2.62 11.27 12.16
N LYS A 64 -3.11 10.17 12.74
CA LYS A 64 -2.27 9.28 13.56
C LYS A 64 -2.54 7.81 13.28
N MET A 65 -1.50 6.98 13.34
CA MET A 65 -1.63 5.55 13.04
C MET A 65 -2.17 4.77 14.24
N ALA A 66 -1.53 4.82 15.41
CA ALA A 66 -2.03 4.22 16.63
C ALA A 66 -1.88 5.18 17.81
N PHE A 67 -3.03 5.63 18.30
CA PHE A 67 -3.13 6.77 19.20
C PHE A 67 -3.99 6.40 20.42
N THR A 68 -3.53 6.76 21.62
CA THR A 68 -4.40 6.79 22.80
C THR A 68 -4.80 8.22 23.11
N TRP A 69 -6.06 8.44 23.48
CA TRP A 69 -6.53 9.72 24.01
C TRP A 69 -7.04 9.53 25.43
N GLY A 70 -6.20 9.88 26.40
CA GLY A 70 -6.42 9.50 27.77
C GLY A 70 -6.20 8.00 27.99
N GLY A 71 -7.00 7.44 28.88
CA GLY A 71 -6.98 6.01 29.20
C GLY A 71 -5.80 5.61 30.09
N GLN A 72 -5.96 4.50 30.79
CA GLN A 72 -4.87 3.94 31.61
C GLN A 72 -4.65 2.47 31.29
N ARG A 73 -3.45 1.97 31.58
CA ARG A 73 -3.11 0.54 31.47
C ARG A 73 -3.41 -0.05 30.09
N ASN A 74 -3.33 0.78 29.06
CA ASN A 74 -3.45 0.33 27.68
C ASN A 74 -2.12 -0.27 27.23
N ILE A 75 -2.16 -1.32 26.42
CA ILE A 75 -0.97 -1.97 25.87
C ILE A 75 -1.04 -1.93 24.35
N ILE A 76 -0.05 -1.31 23.72
CA ILE A 76 0.18 -1.37 22.27
C ILE A 76 1.42 -2.24 22.06
N ARG A 77 1.24 -3.45 21.50
CA ARG A 77 2.31 -4.44 21.38
C ARG A 77 2.47 -4.93 19.95
N ARG A 78 3.72 -5.04 19.48
CA ARG A 78 4.08 -5.65 18.18
C ARG A 78 3.28 -5.03 17.03
N CYS A 79 3.16 -3.71 17.07
CA CYS A 79 2.50 -2.95 16.01
C CYS A 79 3.53 -2.43 15.01
N PHE A 80 3.22 -2.56 13.73
CA PHE A 80 3.95 -1.92 12.64
C PHE A 80 3.15 -0.70 12.18
N THR A 81 3.74 0.48 12.29
CA THR A 81 3.14 1.72 11.84
C THR A 81 3.94 2.30 10.67
N ASN A 82 3.22 2.80 9.68
CA ASN A 82 3.79 3.37 8.47
C ASN A 82 2.82 4.42 7.91
N TRP A 83 2.90 5.64 8.43
CA TRP A 83 2.24 6.78 7.84
C TRP A 83 2.79 7.05 6.42
N GLN A 84 1.92 7.15 5.43
CA GLN A 84 2.34 7.22 4.03
C GLN A 84 2.23 8.60 3.40
N ARG A 85 1.10 9.29 3.61
CA ARG A 85 0.83 10.58 2.96
C ARG A 85 -0.34 11.32 3.57
N TYR A 86 -0.37 12.62 3.28
CA TYR A 86 -1.46 13.52 3.57
C TYR A 86 -2.28 13.79 2.30
N ASP A 87 -3.57 13.45 2.32
CA ASP A 87 -4.48 13.59 1.17
C ASP A 87 -5.67 14.56 1.45
N GLY A 88 -5.61 15.32 2.55
CA GLY A 88 -6.75 16.13 3.02
C GLY A 88 -7.07 17.33 2.13
N ARG A 89 -8.36 17.50 1.82
CA ARG A 89 -8.94 18.58 1.02
C ARG A 89 -9.62 19.63 1.89
N GLU A 90 -10.27 19.22 2.98
CA GLU A 90 -11.00 20.08 3.93
C GLU A 90 -10.63 19.74 5.37
N PHE A 91 -9.89 20.62 6.07
CA PHE A 91 -9.47 20.35 7.44
C PHE A 91 -9.88 21.50 8.35
N ASN A 92 -10.87 21.25 9.22
CA ASN A 92 -11.33 22.19 10.24
C ASN A 92 -10.51 22.06 11.55
N SER A 93 -9.18 22.04 11.42
CA SER A 93 -8.26 22.04 12.55
C SER A 93 -6.96 22.72 12.15
N ASP A 94 -6.33 23.41 13.10
CA ASP A 94 -5.07 24.11 12.88
C ASP A 94 -3.85 23.17 12.91
N TRP A 95 -3.99 21.84 12.89
CA TRP A 95 -2.89 20.91 13.19
C TRP A 95 -2.83 19.66 12.29
N PRO A 96 -2.24 19.74 11.08
CA PRO A 96 -2.25 18.64 10.09
C PRO A 96 -1.31 17.46 10.42
N TRP A 97 -0.86 17.33 11.68
CA TRP A 97 0.20 16.42 12.11
C TRP A 97 0.04 14.97 11.64
N GLY A 98 1.11 14.37 11.11
CA GLY A 98 1.19 12.94 10.84
C GLY A 98 2.09 12.26 11.87
N GLU A 99 1.53 11.33 12.64
CA GLU A 99 2.21 10.63 13.74
C GLU A 99 1.95 9.13 13.68
N ASP A 100 2.88 8.32 14.16
CA ASP A 100 2.79 6.87 14.10
C ASP A 100 2.22 6.27 15.39
N LEU A 101 2.98 6.29 16.48
CA LEU A 101 2.64 5.66 17.75
C LEU A 101 2.60 6.70 18.87
N GLU A 102 1.47 6.85 19.53
CA GLU A 102 1.31 7.93 20.50
C GLU A 102 0.49 7.59 21.72
N PHE A 103 1.00 8.08 22.84
CA PHE A 103 0.36 8.16 24.14
C PHE A 103 0.03 9.61 24.47
N TYR A 104 -1.25 9.95 24.54
CA TYR A 104 -1.71 11.31 24.85
C TYR A 104 -2.53 11.32 26.13
N ASN A 105 -2.03 11.99 27.16
CA ASN A 105 -2.62 12.03 28.51
C ASN A 105 -2.91 10.64 29.11
N SER A 106 -2.04 9.67 28.87
CA SER A 106 -2.20 8.28 29.33
C SER A 106 -1.57 8.04 30.70
N SER A 107 -1.90 6.93 31.35
CA SER A 107 -1.13 6.51 32.52
C SER A 107 -0.99 5.01 32.63
N ASP A 108 0.10 4.57 33.24
CA ASP A 108 0.41 3.14 33.46
C ASP A 108 0.36 2.29 32.17
N SER A 109 0.51 2.92 30.99
CA SER A 109 0.34 2.29 29.69
C SER A 109 1.68 1.86 29.10
N ILE A 110 1.65 0.85 28.23
CA ILE A 110 2.85 0.18 27.71
C ILE A 110 2.81 0.12 26.19
N MET A 111 3.82 0.67 25.55
CA MET A 111 4.11 0.46 24.14
C MET A 111 5.31 -0.46 24.03
N GLU A 112 5.18 -1.62 23.38
CA GLU A 112 6.28 -2.59 23.38
C GLU A 112 6.46 -3.40 22.09
N ASN A 113 7.71 -3.63 21.71
CA ASN A 113 8.13 -4.40 20.52
C ASN A 113 7.56 -3.87 19.19
N SER A 114 7.19 -2.60 19.14
CA SER A 114 6.57 -1.96 17.97
C SER A 114 7.61 -1.28 17.09
N ILE A 115 7.28 -1.08 15.82
CA ILE A 115 8.14 -0.48 14.82
C ILE A 115 7.38 0.63 14.13
N SER A 116 7.94 1.83 14.18
CA SER A 116 7.57 2.93 13.29
C SER A 116 8.59 2.99 12.14
N TYR A 117 8.08 2.99 10.91
CA TYR A 117 8.88 2.94 9.71
C TYR A 117 8.32 3.85 8.63
N GLY A 118 9.15 4.68 8.02
CA GLY A 118 8.77 5.51 6.88
C GLY A 118 8.57 6.97 7.28
N SER A 119 7.65 7.67 6.62
CA SER A 119 7.68 9.14 6.54
C SER A 119 6.62 9.90 7.35
N PRO A 120 6.29 9.57 8.63
CA PRO A 120 5.49 10.48 9.44
C PRO A 120 6.15 11.87 9.51
N PRO A 121 5.44 12.95 9.13
CA PRO A 121 6.02 14.27 8.99
C PRO A 121 6.36 14.95 10.32
N LYS A 122 5.75 14.50 11.43
CA LYS A 122 5.97 15.09 12.75
C LYS A 122 6.80 14.23 13.67
N THR A 123 6.30 13.07 14.08
CA THR A 123 7.00 12.20 15.02
C THR A 123 6.60 10.75 14.82
N ALA A 124 7.54 9.85 15.06
CA ALA A 124 7.29 8.42 14.99
C ALA A 124 6.68 7.90 16.28
N VAL A 125 7.31 8.18 17.43
CA VAL A 125 6.82 7.77 18.76
C VAL A 125 6.68 9.00 19.65
N SER A 126 5.58 9.10 20.38
CA SER A 126 5.39 10.21 21.30
C SER A 126 4.65 9.89 22.60
N VAL A 127 5.05 10.59 23.66
CA VAL A 127 4.34 10.66 24.94
C VAL A 127 4.00 12.13 25.24
N TYR A 128 2.72 12.44 25.24
CA TYR A 128 2.15 13.78 25.28
C TYR A 128 1.37 14.03 26.56
N GLY A 129 1.62 15.15 27.22
CA GLY A 129 0.72 15.74 28.20
C GLY A 129 0.14 17.04 27.65
N ASN A 130 -1.19 17.20 27.59
CA ASN A 130 -1.85 18.43 27.16
C ASN A 130 -3.14 18.75 27.93
N ILE A 131 -3.37 20.02 28.28
CA ILE A 131 -4.64 20.52 28.83
C ILE A 131 -5.67 20.78 27.72
N ASP A 132 -6.14 19.71 27.08
CA ASP A 132 -7.36 19.79 26.28
C ASP A 132 -8.60 19.63 27.16
N SER A 133 -9.56 20.55 26.99
CA SER A 133 -10.76 20.73 27.84
C SER A 133 -11.75 19.54 27.87
N ALA A 134 -11.49 18.46 27.12
CA ALA A 134 -12.37 17.31 27.02
C ALA A 134 -12.27 16.31 28.20
N ASN A 135 -11.17 16.29 28.96
CA ASN A 135 -10.92 15.26 29.98
C ASN A 135 -11.00 15.83 31.40
N GLY A 136 -12.23 15.96 31.93
CA GLY A 136 -12.63 16.64 33.18
C GLY A 136 -11.98 16.22 34.51
N SER A 137 -10.77 15.64 34.52
CA SER A 137 -9.92 15.45 35.70
C SER A 137 -8.46 15.37 35.26
N THR A 138 -7.75 16.49 35.43
CA THR A 138 -6.30 16.77 35.32
C THR A 138 -5.50 15.97 34.26
N PRO A 139 -4.97 16.61 33.21
CA PRO A 139 -4.17 15.96 32.17
C PRO A 139 -2.79 15.59 32.69
N TYR A 140 -2.43 14.33 32.59
CA TYR A 140 -1.08 13.87 32.89
C TYR A 140 -0.73 12.63 32.08
N SER A 141 0.53 12.57 31.66
CA SER A 141 1.16 11.36 31.14
C SER A 141 2.12 10.81 32.20
N VAL A 142 1.74 9.70 32.84
CA VAL A 142 2.39 9.23 34.08
C VAL A 142 2.66 7.75 34.03
N ASN A 143 3.90 7.36 34.35
CA ASN A 143 4.30 5.96 34.48
C ASN A 143 4.07 5.14 33.20
N ASP A 144 4.10 5.80 32.04
CA ASP A 144 4.04 5.15 30.74
C ASP A 144 5.41 4.61 30.33
N LYS A 145 5.40 3.51 29.58
CA LYS A 145 6.61 2.77 29.21
C LYS A 145 6.66 2.52 27.72
N VAL A 146 7.82 2.78 27.12
CA VAL A 146 8.12 2.48 25.72
C VAL A 146 9.31 1.52 25.68
N LEU A 147 9.08 0.27 25.26
CA LEU A 147 9.96 -0.86 25.51
C LEU A 147 10.28 -1.65 24.23
N GLY A 148 11.54 -1.69 23.82
CA GLY A 148 11.96 -2.44 22.63
C GLY A 148 11.37 -1.88 21.33
N VAL A 149 11.22 -0.56 21.24
CA VAL A 149 10.59 0.12 20.09
C VAL A 149 11.66 0.63 19.12
N MET A 150 11.43 0.37 17.83
CA MET A 150 12.29 0.84 16.74
C MET A 150 11.61 1.97 15.99
N VAL A 151 12.40 2.99 15.69
CA VAL A 151 11.98 4.19 14.96
C VAL A 151 12.98 4.44 13.84
N VAL A 152 12.53 4.28 12.61
CA VAL A 152 13.42 4.24 11.46
C VAL A 152 12.89 5.12 10.34
N ARG A 153 13.74 6.05 9.90
CA ARG A 153 13.50 6.93 8.74
C ARG A 153 12.31 7.88 8.88
N ASN A 154 11.92 8.25 10.09
CA ASN A 154 10.82 9.17 10.32
C ASN A 154 10.98 10.47 9.52
N GLY A 155 9.94 10.90 8.80
CA GLY A 155 9.99 12.06 7.91
C GLY A 155 10.86 11.89 6.64
N VAL A 156 11.34 10.68 6.34
CA VAL A 156 12.16 10.36 5.16
C VAL A 156 11.45 9.33 4.29
N TYR A 157 11.29 9.63 3.01
CA TYR A 157 10.75 8.71 2.02
C TYR A 157 11.75 7.59 1.70
N GLN A 158 11.25 6.55 1.03
CA GLN A 158 12.07 5.39 0.64
C GLN A 158 13.21 5.76 -0.32
N ASP A 159 13.04 6.79 -1.15
CA ASP A 159 14.07 7.32 -2.04
C ASP A 159 15.12 8.20 -1.33
N GLY A 160 14.95 8.42 -0.02
CA GLY A 160 15.84 9.22 0.81
C GLY A 160 15.51 10.72 0.81
N THR A 161 14.48 11.16 0.09
CA THR A 161 14.01 12.55 0.16
C THR A 161 13.21 12.79 1.44
N PHE A 162 13.17 14.04 1.89
CA PHE A 162 12.41 14.41 3.09
C PHE A 162 10.95 14.68 2.75
N TRP A 163 10.06 14.42 3.70
CA TRP A 163 8.67 14.83 3.58
C TRP A 163 8.58 16.36 3.50
N GLU A 164 7.78 16.88 2.57
CA GLU A 164 7.45 18.30 2.46
C GLU A 164 5.94 18.50 2.55
N TRP A 165 5.50 19.49 3.33
CA TRP A 165 4.11 19.92 3.28
C TRP A 165 3.82 20.54 1.92
N PRO A 166 2.75 20.14 1.22
CA PRO A 166 2.41 20.73 -0.06
C PRO A 166 2.15 22.23 0.09
N LEU A 167 2.84 23.05 -0.71
CA LEU A 167 2.73 24.51 -0.71
C LEU A 167 1.42 25.02 -1.36
N THR A 168 0.71 24.15 -2.07
CA THR A 168 -0.51 24.47 -2.81
C THR A 168 -1.61 23.47 -2.45
N ARG A 169 -2.76 23.95 -1.97
CA ARG A 169 -3.93 23.15 -1.60
C ARG A 169 -4.92 23.07 -2.78
N PRO A 170 -5.46 21.89 -3.14
CA PRO A 170 -6.63 21.80 -4.02
C PRO A 170 -7.84 22.45 -3.32
N GLN A 171 -8.38 23.51 -3.92
CA GLN A 171 -9.58 24.22 -3.47
C GLN A 171 -10.86 23.36 -3.70
N PRO A 172 -11.96 23.56 -2.94
CA PRO A 172 -12.31 24.79 -2.22
C PRO A 172 -12.55 24.66 -0.70
N THR A 173 -12.46 25.82 -0.03
CA THR A 173 -13.27 26.32 1.12
C THR A 173 -12.56 26.72 2.43
N ASP A 174 -12.90 27.96 2.81
CA ASP A 174 -13.14 28.62 4.10
C ASP A 174 -12.38 28.16 5.36
N ASN A 175 -11.14 28.64 5.51
CA ASN A 175 -10.58 29.28 6.72
C ASN A 175 -9.06 29.47 6.56
N ASP A 176 -8.49 30.35 7.39
CA ASP A 176 -7.11 30.88 7.40
C ASP A 176 -5.97 29.85 7.64
N VAL A 177 -6.23 28.56 7.41
CA VAL A 177 -5.26 27.45 7.59
C VAL A 177 -4.09 27.54 6.57
N ILE A 178 -4.32 28.14 5.39
CA ILE A 178 -3.27 28.38 4.39
C ILE A 178 -2.17 29.33 4.92
N ALA A 179 -2.50 30.30 5.76
CA ALA A 179 -1.51 31.20 6.35
C ALA A 179 -0.50 30.45 7.24
N LYS A 180 -0.96 29.44 8.00
CA LYS A 180 -0.09 28.64 8.87
C LYS A 180 0.72 27.58 8.13
N ILE A 181 0.19 26.94 7.08
CA ILE A 181 0.96 25.98 6.26
C ILE A 181 2.15 26.67 5.57
N HIS A 182 1.99 27.93 5.14
CA HIS A 182 3.11 28.73 4.63
C HIS A 182 4.15 29.10 5.71
N GLU A 183 3.75 29.24 6.98
CA GLU A 183 4.68 29.35 8.11
C GLU A 183 5.39 28.01 8.42
N TRP A 184 4.77 26.87 8.08
CA TRP A 184 5.27 25.51 8.35
C TRP A 184 6.01 24.83 7.21
N ALA A 185 6.14 25.45 6.04
CA ALA A 185 6.90 24.89 4.92
C ALA A 185 8.37 24.57 5.28
N GLY A 186 8.90 25.22 6.32
CA GLY A 186 10.21 24.95 6.93
C GLY A 186 10.19 24.17 8.25
N TRP A 187 9.02 23.78 8.78
CA TRP A 187 8.86 23.04 10.03
C TRP A 187 8.60 21.56 9.73
N ARG A 188 9.65 20.88 9.27
CA ARG A 188 9.69 19.42 9.19
C ARG A 188 10.32 18.95 10.48
N LEU A 189 9.52 18.34 11.33
CA LEU A 189 9.98 17.93 12.64
C LEU A 189 10.54 16.52 12.56
N GLY A 190 9.86 15.58 11.89
CA GLY A 190 10.40 14.24 11.62
C GLY A 190 11.10 13.58 12.81
N PHE A 191 10.62 13.79 14.04
CA PHE A 191 11.29 13.35 15.26
C PHE A 191 11.22 11.83 15.41
N GLY A 192 12.27 11.23 15.96
CA GLY A 192 12.26 9.82 16.30
C GLY A 192 11.31 9.54 17.46
N VAL A 193 11.78 9.87 18.67
CA VAL A 193 11.00 9.78 19.91
C VAL A 193 10.87 11.17 20.52
N ILE A 194 9.65 11.53 20.92
CA ILE A 194 9.40 12.83 21.55
C ILE A 194 8.64 12.69 22.88
N LEU A 195 9.05 13.49 23.86
CA LEU A 195 8.17 13.91 24.96
C LEU A 195 7.67 15.32 24.71
N TRP A 196 6.38 15.53 24.94
CA TRP A 196 5.79 16.85 24.78
C TRP A 196 4.85 17.21 25.93
N GLY A 197 5.08 18.37 26.55
CA GLY A 197 4.29 18.88 27.67
C GLY A 197 3.68 20.25 27.39
N GLU A 198 2.42 20.28 26.94
CA GLU A 198 1.63 21.51 26.81
C GLU A 198 0.81 21.75 28.08
N ALA A 199 1.46 22.34 29.08
CA ALA A 199 0.89 22.77 30.36
C ALA A 199 0.39 21.65 31.31
N ALA A 200 0.43 20.39 30.90
CA ALA A 200 0.10 19.20 31.69
C ALA A 200 1.35 18.49 32.26
N GLU A 201 1.17 17.63 33.26
CA GLU A 201 2.28 16.90 33.90
C GLU A 201 2.72 15.71 33.04
N VAL A 202 4.01 15.63 32.69
CA VAL A 202 4.62 14.43 32.07
C VAL A 202 5.68 13.92 33.01
N LYS A 203 5.49 12.74 33.61
CA LYS A 203 6.43 12.22 34.60
C LYS A 203 6.54 10.70 34.65
N GLU A 204 7.63 10.22 35.21
CA GLU A 204 7.89 8.80 35.46
C GLU A 204 7.90 7.96 34.16
N ILE A 205 8.36 8.56 33.07
CA ILE A 205 8.38 7.90 31.76
C ILE A 205 9.62 7.03 31.62
N LEU A 206 9.43 5.80 31.15
CA LEU A 206 10.52 4.86 30.88
C LEU A 206 10.65 4.59 29.38
N PHE A 207 11.81 4.94 28.83
CA PHE A 207 12.28 4.48 27.54
C PHE A 207 13.32 3.38 27.74
N GLN A 208 13.06 2.19 27.23
CA GLN A 208 14.00 1.07 27.33
C GLN A 208 14.16 0.31 26.02
N ASP A 209 15.40 -0.01 25.63
CA ASP A 209 15.68 -0.67 24.35
C ASP A 209 15.11 0.08 23.14
N ILE A 210 15.36 1.40 23.10
CA ILE A 210 14.93 2.27 22.00
C ILE A 210 15.99 2.32 20.92
N PHE A 211 15.59 2.11 19.67
CA PHE A 211 16.45 2.32 18.51
C PHE A 211 15.87 3.40 17.60
N ALA A 212 16.58 4.50 17.43
CA ALA A 212 16.19 5.61 16.56
C ALA A 212 17.31 5.88 15.53
N TRP A 213 16.99 5.73 14.24
CA TRP A 213 17.97 5.83 13.17
C TRP A 213 17.45 6.55 11.94
N ARG A 214 18.26 7.52 11.46
CA ARG A 214 18.05 8.26 10.21
C ARG A 214 16.71 8.95 10.08
N ASN A 215 16.21 9.47 11.18
CA ASN A 215 15.04 10.34 11.19
C ASN A 215 15.42 11.74 10.67
N ALA A 216 14.46 12.41 10.02
CA ALA A 216 14.66 13.74 9.45
C ALA A 216 14.97 14.77 10.55
N GLY A 217 14.27 14.74 11.68
CA GLY A 217 14.65 15.54 12.86
C GLY A 217 15.34 14.73 13.94
N LEU A 218 15.38 15.31 15.14
CA LEU A 218 16.07 14.72 16.30
C LEU A 218 15.58 13.30 16.57
N GLY A 219 16.50 12.41 16.93
CA GLY A 219 16.17 11.03 17.31
C GLY A 219 15.52 10.92 18.68
N LEU A 220 15.85 11.84 19.59
CA LEU A 220 15.17 12.06 20.87
C LEU A 220 15.04 13.56 21.12
N ALA A 221 13.83 14.01 21.43
CA ALA A 221 13.54 15.41 21.72
C ALA A 221 12.60 15.57 22.92
N GLU A 222 12.73 16.69 23.63
CA GLU A 222 11.71 17.18 24.56
C GLU A 222 11.21 18.54 24.10
N ILE A 223 9.91 18.63 23.81
CA ILE A 223 9.27 19.91 23.49
C ILE A 223 8.34 20.30 24.63
N HIS A 224 8.76 21.31 25.40
CA HIS A 224 8.07 21.79 26.58
C HIS A 224 7.79 23.30 26.50
N PRO A 225 6.64 23.73 25.96
CA PRO A 225 6.28 25.15 25.95
C PRO A 225 6.02 25.73 27.36
N PHE A 226 5.84 24.90 28.41
CA PHE A 226 5.54 25.38 29.76
C PHE A 226 6.35 24.70 30.89
N ASN A 227 6.18 23.39 31.13
CA ASN A 227 6.85 22.65 32.21
C ASN A 227 7.73 21.52 31.64
N ARG A 228 8.92 21.31 32.22
CA ARG A 228 9.76 20.15 31.93
C ARG A 228 9.12 18.86 32.46
N SER A 229 9.42 17.76 31.79
CA SER A 229 9.11 16.41 32.28
C SER A 229 9.91 16.05 33.53
N GLU A 230 9.35 15.22 34.40
CA GLU A 230 9.97 14.79 35.66
C GLU A 230 10.25 13.28 35.68
N ASN A 231 11.37 12.85 36.24
CA ASN A 231 11.72 11.42 36.40
C ASN A 231 11.69 10.60 35.11
N VAL A 232 12.16 11.17 33.99
CA VAL A 232 12.32 10.43 32.73
C VAL A 232 13.58 9.57 32.80
N THR A 233 13.43 8.28 32.48
CA THR A 233 14.53 7.32 32.39
C THR A 233 14.70 6.85 30.96
N VAL A 234 15.93 6.91 30.46
CA VAL A 234 16.32 6.32 29.17
C VAL A 234 17.38 5.26 29.45
N ASN A 235 17.06 4.01 29.18
CA ASN A 235 17.99 2.90 29.41
C ASN A 235 18.16 2.07 28.15
N ARG A 236 19.40 1.69 27.82
CA ARG A 236 19.69 0.89 26.61
C ARG A 236 19.07 1.52 25.35
N ALA A 237 19.43 2.76 25.06
CA ALA A 237 18.99 3.43 23.84
C ALA A 237 20.13 3.52 22.82
N THR A 238 19.81 3.37 21.55
CA THR A 238 20.71 3.64 20.43
C THR A 238 20.05 4.68 19.53
N ILE A 239 20.59 5.90 19.57
CA ILE A 239 20.04 7.07 18.88
C ILE A 239 21.17 7.67 18.07
N ILE A 240 21.19 7.34 16.79
CA ILE A 240 22.35 7.61 15.92
C ILE A 240 21.91 8.03 14.51
N GLU A 241 22.73 8.86 13.87
CA GLU A 241 22.49 9.33 12.49
C GLU A 241 21.12 10.01 12.25
N ASN A 242 20.50 10.61 13.27
CA ASN A 242 19.26 11.38 13.14
C ASN A 242 19.52 12.86 12.82
N GLY A 243 18.45 13.65 12.77
CA GLY A 243 18.49 15.08 12.49
C GLY A 243 18.96 15.39 11.09
N LEU A 244 18.71 14.51 10.12
CA LEU A 244 19.20 14.66 8.75
C LEU A 244 18.81 16.00 8.10
N ASP A 245 17.69 16.57 8.53
CA ASP A 245 17.10 17.84 8.11
C ASP A 245 16.64 18.69 9.32
N ALA A 246 17.23 18.48 10.51
CA ALA A 246 16.85 19.24 11.70
C ALA A 246 17.05 20.74 11.49
N VAL A 247 16.07 21.55 11.89
CA VAL A 247 16.13 23.00 11.71
C VAL A 247 17.17 23.65 12.63
N VAL A 248 17.67 24.83 12.28
CA VAL A 248 18.72 25.53 13.06
C VAL A 248 18.33 25.75 14.53
N GLY A 249 17.04 25.97 14.80
CA GLY A 249 16.52 26.12 16.18
C GLY A 249 16.60 24.84 17.03
N GLU A 250 16.78 23.68 16.39
CA GLU A 250 16.92 22.37 17.00
C GLU A 250 18.37 21.85 16.91
N GLY A 251 19.33 22.75 16.65
CA GLY A 251 20.75 22.43 16.48
C GLY A 251 21.22 22.29 15.02
N GLY A 252 20.30 22.23 14.06
CA GLY A 252 20.61 22.14 12.63
C GLY A 252 20.92 20.71 12.14
N PRO A 253 21.15 20.52 10.83
CA PRO A 253 21.34 19.19 10.24
C PRO A 253 22.49 18.40 10.86
N GLY A 254 22.24 17.12 11.17
CA GLY A 254 23.13 16.20 11.88
C GLY A 254 22.92 16.13 13.40
N THR A 255 22.03 16.95 13.95
CA THR A 255 21.76 16.95 15.40
C THR A 255 20.90 15.77 15.80
N ASN A 256 21.40 14.90 16.67
CA ASN A 256 20.63 13.73 17.12
C ASN A 256 19.71 14.06 18.29
N VAL A 257 20.16 14.91 19.20
CA VAL A 257 19.43 15.39 20.38
C VAL A 257 19.87 16.82 20.68
N ASP A 258 19.01 17.59 21.34
CA ASP A 258 19.43 18.81 22.04
C ASP A 258 19.87 18.42 23.46
N PRO A 259 21.16 18.55 23.83
CA PRO A 259 21.66 18.14 25.14
C PRO A 259 20.97 18.87 26.31
N ASP A 260 20.57 20.13 26.13
CA ASP A 260 19.95 20.94 27.18
C ASP A 260 18.52 20.48 27.46
N GLN A 261 17.86 19.85 26.48
CA GLN A 261 16.52 19.28 26.62
C GLN A 261 16.51 17.98 27.40
N ILE A 262 17.59 17.20 27.35
CA ILE A 262 17.63 15.86 27.95
C ILE A 262 18.57 15.77 29.16
N GLU A 263 19.18 16.88 29.57
CA GLU A 263 20.17 16.92 30.67
C GLU A 263 19.63 16.38 32.01
N HIS A 264 18.32 16.49 32.24
CA HIS A 264 17.66 16.05 33.47
C HIS A 264 17.19 14.59 33.40
N TYR A 265 17.39 13.91 32.26
CA TYR A 265 17.02 12.50 32.12
C TYR A 265 18.02 11.60 32.84
N ALA A 266 17.53 10.53 33.43
CA ALA A 266 18.36 9.44 33.91
C ALA A 266 18.73 8.53 32.73
N ILE A 267 19.85 8.81 32.06
CA ILE A 267 20.33 8.07 30.88
C ILE A 267 21.38 7.03 31.27
N THR A 268 21.15 5.76 30.94
CA THR A 268 22.03 4.62 31.27
C THR A 268 22.18 3.63 30.11
N ASP A 269 23.35 2.98 30.00
CA ASP A 269 23.67 1.97 28.99
C ASP A 269 23.31 2.37 27.54
N ALA A 270 23.46 3.65 27.19
CA ALA A 270 22.99 4.20 25.92
C ALA A 270 24.13 4.68 25.03
N ARG A 271 23.88 4.65 23.72
CA ARG A 271 24.72 5.23 22.67
C ARG A 271 23.90 6.27 21.91
N ILE A 272 24.17 7.53 22.18
CA ILE A 272 23.44 8.70 21.66
C ILE A 272 24.45 9.65 21.03
N ASP A 273 24.43 9.78 19.71
CA ASP A 273 25.34 10.66 18.97
C ASP A 273 25.19 12.12 19.45
N GLY A 274 26.32 12.84 19.54
CA GLY A 274 26.33 14.23 20.02
C GLY A 274 26.30 14.39 21.54
N THR A 275 26.33 13.30 22.32
CA THR A 275 26.36 13.33 23.78
C THR A 275 27.55 12.57 24.37
N SER A 276 27.75 12.65 25.68
CA SER A 276 28.71 11.82 26.41
C SER A 276 28.27 10.35 26.57
N HIS A 277 27.01 10.02 26.26
CA HIS A 277 26.49 8.67 26.37
C HIS A 277 26.89 7.85 25.14
N GLN A 278 28.01 7.15 25.23
CA GLN A 278 28.57 6.34 24.14
C GLN A 278 28.78 4.86 24.51
N ASP A 279 28.43 4.49 25.74
CA ASP A 279 28.68 3.17 26.31
C ASP A 279 27.37 2.38 26.39
N GLY A 280 27.26 1.32 25.60
CA GLY A 280 26.07 0.46 25.54
C GLY A 280 25.25 0.65 24.27
N GLY A 281 23.93 0.56 24.39
CA GLY A 281 22.98 0.65 23.29
C GLY A 281 21.76 -0.24 23.48
N ALA A 282 20.82 -0.12 22.55
CA ALA A 282 19.62 -0.95 22.50
C ALA A 282 19.95 -2.44 22.39
N GLN A 283 19.21 -3.26 23.12
CA GLN A 283 19.34 -4.72 23.11
C GLN A 283 18.05 -5.35 22.58
N LEU A 284 17.88 -5.31 21.26
CA LEU A 284 16.69 -5.77 20.54
C LEU A 284 16.71 -7.27 20.25
N VAL A 285 17.07 -8.07 21.25
CA VAL A 285 17.23 -9.52 21.13
C VAL A 285 15.99 -10.27 21.62
N TYR A 286 15.34 -9.76 22.67
CA TYR A 286 14.20 -10.41 23.33
C TYR A 286 13.00 -9.48 23.44
N ARG A 287 11.81 -10.07 23.50
CA ARG A 287 10.54 -9.35 23.58
C ARG A 287 10.27 -8.87 24.98
N TYR A 288 9.55 -7.77 25.08
CA TYR A 288 8.79 -7.42 26.26
C TYR A 288 7.39 -8.03 26.20
N VAL A 289 6.89 -8.54 27.32
CA VAL A 289 5.49 -8.97 27.48
C VAL A 289 4.97 -8.42 28.79
N ASP A 290 4.01 -7.51 28.67
CA ASP A 290 3.37 -6.80 29.78
C ASP A 290 4.40 -6.01 30.59
N GLY A 291 5.34 -5.36 29.90
CA GLY A 291 6.40 -4.58 30.51
C GLY A 291 7.58 -5.39 31.06
N VAL A 292 7.59 -6.71 30.86
CA VAL A 292 8.64 -7.60 31.36
C VAL A 292 9.49 -8.13 30.21
N LEU A 293 10.81 -7.92 30.28
CA LEU A 293 11.75 -8.51 29.33
C LEU A 293 11.75 -10.03 29.43
N MET A 294 11.62 -10.70 28.30
CA MET A 294 11.50 -12.15 28.19
C MET A 294 12.83 -12.73 27.69
N ASP A 295 13.89 -12.60 28.49
CA ASP A 295 15.25 -13.09 28.19
C ASP A 295 15.61 -14.40 28.94
N GLY A 296 14.67 -14.94 29.73
CA GLY A 296 14.88 -16.12 30.57
C GLY A 296 15.32 -15.82 32.01
N SER A 297 15.75 -14.58 32.31
CA SER A 297 16.29 -14.21 33.62
C SER A 297 15.23 -14.19 34.73
N ASN A 298 13.96 -13.98 34.36
CA ASN A 298 12.82 -13.91 35.26
C ASN A 298 12.14 -15.28 35.52
N GLY A 299 12.74 -16.39 35.08
CA GLY A 299 12.16 -17.72 35.18
C GLY A 299 11.01 -18.00 34.22
N ARG A 300 10.65 -17.05 33.35
CA ARG A 300 9.78 -17.28 32.19
C ARG A 300 10.62 -17.68 30.97
N PRO A 301 10.06 -18.40 29.98
CA PRO A 301 10.80 -18.73 28.76
C PRO A 301 11.30 -17.47 28.05
N ALA A 302 12.53 -17.53 27.53
CA ALA A 302 13.05 -16.47 26.68
C ALA A 302 12.22 -16.40 25.37
N LEU A 303 11.76 -15.21 25.01
CA LEU A 303 11.03 -14.94 23.76
C LEU A 303 11.88 -14.03 22.87
N PRO A 304 12.50 -14.54 21.80
CA PRO A 304 13.29 -13.73 20.88
C PRO A 304 12.44 -12.66 20.18
N LEU A 305 12.95 -11.43 20.10
CA LEU A 305 12.35 -10.37 19.29
C LEU A 305 12.57 -10.60 17.79
N TRP A 306 13.68 -11.26 17.44
CA TRP A 306 14.09 -11.51 16.06
C TRP A 306 13.91 -12.99 15.63
N PRO A 307 13.54 -13.29 14.36
CA PRO A 307 12.95 -12.38 13.37
C PRO A 307 11.66 -11.76 13.93
N TRP A 308 11.29 -10.59 13.41
CA TRP A 308 10.16 -9.87 14.00
C TRP A 308 8.88 -10.71 13.86
N PRO A 309 8.13 -10.97 14.95
CA PRO A 309 6.98 -11.89 14.95
C PRO A 309 5.88 -11.61 13.92
N MET A 310 5.82 -10.39 13.42
CA MET A 310 4.80 -9.90 12.49
C MET A 310 5.33 -9.76 11.06
N GLN A 311 6.55 -10.26 10.78
CA GLN A 311 7.21 -10.24 9.48
C GLN A 311 6.31 -10.69 8.33
N ASP A 312 5.82 -11.93 8.39
CA ASP A 312 5.10 -12.53 7.28
C ASP A 312 3.84 -11.73 6.95
N ARG A 313 3.21 -11.14 7.97
CA ARG A 313 2.01 -10.34 7.83
C ARG A 313 2.30 -8.97 7.22
N VAL A 314 3.36 -8.29 7.64
CA VAL A 314 3.74 -7.01 7.02
C VAL A 314 4.21 -7.21 5.59
N LEU A 315 5.00 -8.26 5.32
CA LEU A 315 5.41 -8.60 3.97
C LEU A 315 4.20 -8.91 3.07
N THR A 316 3.24 -9.66 3.59
CA THR A 316 1.98 -9.98 2.91
C THR A 316 1.14 -8.74 2.60
N GLU A 317 0.88 -7.92 3.61
CA GLU A 317 -0.12 -6.85 3.49
C GLU A 317 0.44 -5.56 2.89
N LEU A 318 1.73 -5.29 3.08
CA LEU A 318 2.40 -4.06 2.64
C LEU A 318 3.54 -4.29 1.64
N GLY A 319 3.97 -5.53 1.42
CA GLY A 319 5.13 -5.82 0.56
C GLY A 319 6.47 -5.42 1.19
N ILE A 320 6.52 -5.15 2.50
CA ILE A 320 7.72 -4.68 3.20
C ILE A 320 8.38 -5.85 3.93
N ASP A 321 9.63 -6.14 3.60
CA ASP A 321 10.46 -7.13 4.30
C ASP A 321 11.07 -6.51 5.57
N VAL A 322 10.27 -6.39 6.63
CA VAL A 322 10.68 -5.75 7.89
C VAL A 322 11.89 -6.43 8.51
N THR A 323 11.94 -7.77 8.48
CA THR A 323 13.01 -8.56 9.07
C THR A 323 14.28 -8.46 8.23
N GLY A 324 14.20 -8.55 6.91
CA GLY A 324 15.39 -8.35 6.06
C GLY A 324 15.96 -6.93 6.21
N GLU A 325 15.09 -5.92 6.09
CA GLU A 325 15.49 -4.51 6.15
C GLU A 325 16.03 -4.12 7.53
N MET A 326 15.29 -4.37 8.61
CA MET A 326 15.76 -4.00 9.96
C MET A 326 16.97 -4.82 10.39
N THR A 327 17.13 -6.08 9.95
CA THR A 327 18.38 -6.82 10.23
C THR A 327 19.57 -6.06 9.65
N THR A 328 19.44 -5.62 8.40
CA THR A 328 20.49 -4.87 7.71
C THR A 328 20.80 -3.57 8.44
N ILE A 329 19.75 -2.83 8.83
CA ILE A 329 19.91 -1.55 9.54
C ILE A 329 20.53 -1.75 10.93
N LEU A 330 20.04 -2.70 11.71
CA LEU A 330 20.57 -2.99 13.04
C LEU A 330 22.02 -3.46 12.97
N GLN A 331 22.38 -4.29 11.99
CA GLN A 331 23.77 -4.70 11.76
C GLN A 331 24.67 -3.54 11.35
N GLN A 332 24.19 -2.65 10.46
CA GLN A 332 24.91 -1.42 10.09
C GLN A 332 25.13 -0.52 11.31
N ALA A 333 24.14 -0.43 12.18
CA ALA A 333 24.25 0.28 13.45
C ALA A 333 25.07 -0.49 14.51
N GLY A 334 25.46 -1.74 14.30
CA GLY A 334 26.13 -2.56 15.31
C GLY A 334 25.24 -2.91 16.52
N VAL A 335 23.91 -2.92 16.33
CA VAL A 335 22.92 -3.35 17.33
C VAL A 335 22.73 -4.87 17.24
N PRO A 336 22.84 -5.63 18.34
CA PRO A 336 22.66 -7.08 18.32
C PRO A 336 21.24 -7.50 17.97
N THR A 337 21.09 -8.41 16.99
CA THR A 337 19.80 -9.00 16.56
C THR A 337 19.63 -10.47 16.95
N GLY A 338 20.66 -11.09 17.53
CA GLY A 338 20.63 -12.50 17.93
C GLY A 338 20.77 -13.53 16.79
N THR A 339 21.03 -13.14 15.54
CA THR A 339 21.08 -14.07 14.38
C THR A 339 22.49 -14.53 13.99
N ASN A 340 22.79 -15.82 14.23
CA ASN A 340 23.87 -16.57 13.59
C ASN A 340 23.54 -18.08 13.38
N VAL A 341 22.27 -18.51 13.44
CA VAL A 341 21.89 -19.94 13.31
C VAL A 341 20.78 -20.15 12.26
N PRO A 342 20.98 -21.01 11.23
CA PRO A 342 19.96 -21.37 10.23
C PRO A 342 18.74 -22.08 10.85
N VAL A 343 17.54 -21.83 10.32
CA VAL A 343 16.25 -22.39 10.79
C VAL A 343 15.84 -23.66 10.01
N PRO A 344 15.07 -24.59 10.61
CA PRO A 344 14.48 -25.72 9.87
C PRO A 344 13.30 -25.26 9.01
N THR A 345 13.04 -25.94 7.90
CA THR A 345 11.82 -25.79 7.10
C THR A 345 10.71 -26.70 7.64
N MET A 346 9.49 -26.18 7.73
CA MET A 346 8.29 -26.94 8.08
C MET A 346 7.38 -27.04 6.86
N ALA A 347 6.99 -28.25 6.47
CA ALA A 347 6.06 -28.46 5.37
C ALA A 347 5.12 -29.65 5.69
N PRO A 348 3.83 -29.58 5.31
CA PRO A 348 3.11 -30.82 5.03
C PRO A 348 3.91 -31.60 3.97
N MET A 349 3.84 -32.95 3.94
CA MET A 349 4.61 -33.71 2.94
C MET A 349 4.42 -33.08 1.55
N PRO A 350 5.48 -32.64 0.85
CA PRO A 350 5.30 -32.10 -0.48
C PRO A 350 4.94 -33.26 -1.41
N PRO A 351 3.84 -33.20 -2.17
CA PRO A 351 3.81 -33.93 -3.41
C PRO A 351 4.87 -33.31 -4.34
N PRO A 352 5.60 -34.10 -5.14
CA PRO A 352 6.70 -33.59 -5.94
C PRO A 352 6.19 -32.60 -6.98
N GLY A 353 6.36 -31.29 -6.77
CA GLY A 353 6.08 -30.23 -7.74
C GLY A 353 5.24 -29.07 -7.20
N ASN A 354 5.94 -27.95 -7.01
CA ASN A 354 5.53 -26.54 -6.93
C ASN A 354 4.95 -25.96 -5.63
N VAL A 355 5.63 -24.90 -5.18
CA VAL A 355 5.22 -23.92 -4.16
C VAL A 355 4.50 -22.79 -4.90
N ILE A 356 3.27 -22.49 -4.51
CA ILE A 356 2.55 -21.26 -4.89
C ILE A 356 2.06 -20.62 -3.60
N ASP A 357 2.31 -19.31 -3.44
CA ASP A 357 1.99 -18.48 -2.28
C ASP A 357 0.54 -18.65 -1.82
N GLN A 358 0.33 -19.45 -0.77
CA GLN A 358 -0.93 -19.47 -0.02
C GLN A 358 -0.88 -18.38 1.05
N ILE A 359 -1.66 -17.32 0.87
CA ILE A 359 -1.87 -16.29 1.88
C ILE A 359 -3.29 -16.44 2.43
N GLY A 360 -3.49 -17.46 3.26
CA GLY A 360 -4.73 -17.74 3.98
C GLY A 360 -4.56 -18.94 4.92
N PRO A 361 -5.32 -19.04 6.03
CA PRO A 361 -5.26 -20.22 6.89
C PRO A 361 -5.89 -21.42 6.17
N THR A 362 -5.05 -22.31 5.64
CA THR A 362 -5.44 -23.56 4.99
C THR A 362 -6.31 -24.44 5.91
N THR A 363 -7.51 -24.82 5.47
CA THR A 363 -8.37 -25.79 6.17
C THR A 363 -8.20 -27.17 5.55
N TYR A 364 -7.88 -28.17 6.37
CA TYR A 364 -7.77 -29.57 5.98
C TYR A 364 -9.00 -30.35 6.44
N LEU A 365 -9.63 -31.08 5.52
CA LEU A 365 -10.84 -31.85 5.78
C LEU A 365 -10.55 -33.26 6.34
N ALA A 366 -9.27 -33.62 6.44
CA ALA A 366 -8.76 -34.87 7.00
C ALA A 366 -7.45 -34.64 7.81
N PRO A 367 -7.04 -35.57 8.69
CA PRO A 367 -5.74 -35.49 9.38
C PRO A 367 -4.56 -35.34 8.41
N VAL A 368 -3.58 -34.52 8.77
CA VAL A 368 -2.41 -34.18 7.92
C VAL A 368 -1.14 -34.82 8.46
N GLN A 369 -0.25 -35.26 7.55
CA GLN A 369 1.13 -35.64 7.88
C GLN A 369 2.06 -34.44 7.76
N VAL A 370 2.81 -34.15 8.82
CA VAL A 370 3.76 -33.04 8.89
C VAL A 370 5.19 -33.56 8.85
N THR A 371 6.02 -32.93 8.02
CA THR A 371 7.44 -33.20 7.91
C THR A 371 8.26 -31.97 8.28
N LEU A 372 9.39 -32.22 8.94
CA LEU A 372 10.34 -31.18 9.32
C LEU A 372 11.68 -31.53 8.70
N ALA A 373 12.36 -30.54 8.13
CA ALA A 373 13.69 -30.71 7.57
C ALA A 373 14.60 -29.57 8.05
N SER A 374 15.88 -29.86 8.26
CA SER A 374 16.86 -28.83 8.58
C SER A 374 17.84 -28.69 7.42
N PRO A 375 18.17 -27.47 6.98
CA PRO A 375 19.24 -27.25 6.01
C PRO A 375 20.63 -27.54 6.60
N VAL A 376 20.74 -27.78 7.91
CA VAL A 376 21.99 -28.07 8.61
C VAL A 376 22.16 -29.59 8.79
N PRO A 377 23.17 -30.21 8.13
CA PRO A 377 23.43 -31.64 8.30
C PRO A 377 23.75 -31.99 9.77
N GLY A 378 23.02 -32.96 10.32
CA GLY A 378 23.25 -33.47 11.68
C GLY A 378 22.65 -32.65 12.82
N ALA A 379 21.83 -31.63 12.53
CA ALA A 379 21.17 -30.85 13.56
C ALA A 379 19.93 -31.55 14.13
N GLU A 380 19.69 -31.42 15.43
CA GLU A 380 18.47 -31.93 16.07
C GLU A 380 17.29 -31.02 15.75
N ILE A 381 16.12 -31.57 15.39
CA ILE A 381 14.89 -30.77 15.24
C ILE A 381 13.95 -31.13 16.39
N ARG A 382 13.44 -30.13 17.12
CA ARG A 382 12.46 -30.31 18.20
C ARG A 382 11.17 -29.59 17.84
N TYR A 383 10.02 -30.13 18.23
CA TYR A 383 8.73 -29.57 17.85
C TYR A 383 7.67 -29.67 18.95
N THR A 384 6.62 -28.86 18.82
CA THR A 384 5.41 -28.84 19.65
C THR A 384 4.18 -28.74 18.75
N THR A 385 3.01 -29.13 19.25
CA THR A 385 1.73 -29.05 18.51
C THR A 385 0.68 -28.22 19.26
N ASP A 386 1.06 -27.62 20.38
CA ASP A 386 0.20 -26.81 21.24
C ASP A 386 0.49 -25.30 21.11
N GLY A 387 1.29 -24.91 20.12
CA GLY A 387 1.68 -23.52 19.85
C GLY A 387 2.77 -22.94 20.75
N ARG A 388 3.26 -23.69 21.74
CA ARG A 388 4.41 -23.25 22.56
C ARG A 388 5.71 -23.36 21.77
N ASP A 389 6.67 -22.48 22.00
CA ASP A 389 7.99 -22.61 21.39
C ASP A 389 8.69 -23.91 21.86
N PRO A 390 9.27 -24.72 20.95
CA PRO A 390 10.05 -25.89 21.34
C PRO A 390 11.28 -25.47 22.13
N ASP A 391 11.56 -26.17 23.23
CA ASP A 391 12.80 -26.06 23.98
C ASP A 391 13.59 -27.39 23.92
N ALA A 392 14.69 -27.50 24.66
CA ALA A 392 15.50 -28.71 24.68
C ALA A 392 14.77 -29.94 25.26
N SER A 393 13.65 -29.74 25.97
CA SER A 393 12.79 -30.79 26.51
C SER A 393 11.66 -31.21 25.57
N ALA A 394 11.39 -30.44 24.51
CA ALA A 394 10.36 -30.76 23.53
C ALA A 394 10.68 -32.08 22.78
N PRO A 395 9.65 -32.77 22.24
CA PRO A 395 9.83 -33.97 21.42
C PRO A 395 10.86 -33.79 20.30
N LEU A 396 11.76 -34.77 20.16
CA LEU A 396 12.71 -34.86 19.05
C LEU A 396 11.99 -35.36 17.80
N TYR A 397 12.17 -34.66 16.69
CA TYR A 397 11.70 -35.10 15.38
C TYR A 397 12.54 -36.28 14.90
N THR A 398 11.89 -37.43 14.71
CA THR A 398 12.51 -38.69 14.25
C THR A 398 11.90 -39.21 12.94
N GLY A 399 10.85 -38.55 12.45
CA GLY A 399 10.13 -38.89 11.24
C GLY A 399 8.78 -38.13 11.17
N PRO A 400 8.04 -38.26 10.07
CA PRO A 400 6.74 -37.60 9.88
C PRO A 400 5.77 -37.90 11.04
N PHE A 401 4.94 -36.92 11.42
CA PHE A 401 3.93 -37.09 12.46
C PHE A 401 2.56 -36.54 12.04
N THR A 402 1.50 -37.08 12.64
CA THR A 402 0.12 -36.74 12.27
C THR A 402 -0.46 -35.62 13.13
N VAL A 403 -1.11 -34.65 12.49
CA VAL A 403 -1.96 -33.63 13.11
C VAL A 403 -3.42 -33.99 12.82
N ALA A 404 -4.12 -34.52 13.83
CA ALA A 404 -5.49 -35.04 13.69
C ALA A 404 -6.60 -34.04 14.11
N THR A 405 -6.22 -32.97 14.81
CA THR A 405 -7.11 -31.88 15.25
C THR A 405 -6.40 -30.55 15.02
N SER A 406 -7.14 -29.45 14.90
CA SER A 406 -6.55 -28.13 14.69
C SER A 406 -5.45 -27.84 15.71
N ALA A 407 -4.27 -27.47 15.24
CA ALA A 407 -3.08 -27.36 16.06
C ALA A 407 -2.12 -26.32 15.49
N ILE A 408 -1.38 -25.64 16.36
CA ILE A 408 -0.22 -24.83 15.97
C ILE A 408 1.01 -25.70 16.17
N VAL A 409 1.64 -26.10 15.08
CA VAL A 409 2.92 -26.80 15.10
C VAL A 409 4.03 -25.77 15.12
N LYS A 410 4.97 -25.90 16.06
CA LYS A 410 6.23 -25.14 16.04
C LYS A 410 7.43 -26.07 16.03
N ALA A 411 8.51 -25.69 15.34
CA ALA A 411 9.75 -26.48 15.30
C ALA A 411 11.02 -25.61 15.36
N LYS A 412 12.05 -26.05 16.08
CA LYS A 412 13.38 -25.44 16.16
C LYS A 412 14.47 -26.44 15.81
N THR A 413 15.53 -25.97 15.17
CA THR A 413 16.78 -26.71 15.00
C THR A 413 17.69 -26.44 16.21
N PHE A 414 18.41 -27.44 16.70
CA PHE A 414 19.42 -27.33 17.75
C PHE A 414 20.76 -27.83 17.23
N VAL A 415 21.80 -27.01 17.36
CA VAL A 415 23.18 -27.33 17.00
C VAL A 415 24.06 -27.05 18.22
N ASN A 416 24.70 -28.08 18.77
CA ASN A 416 25.55 -27.96 19.97
C ASN A 416 24.86 -27.26 21.16
N GLY A 417 23.54 -27.47 21.33
CA GLY A 417 22.75 -26.84 22.40
C GLY A 417 22.25 -25.42 22.10
N ALA A 418 22.72 -24.78 21.02
CA ALA A 418 22.15 -23.51 20.54
C ALA A 418 20.92 -23.78 19.66
N ALA A 419 19.82 -23.07 19.89
CA ALA A 419 18.58 -23.22 19.15
C ALA A 419 18.47 -22.18 18.02
N SER A 420 17.89 -22.57 16.89
CA SER A 420 17.40 -21.65 15.85
C SER A 420 16.09 -20.98 16.29
N HIS A 421 15.56 -20.07 15.46
CA HIS A 421 14.18 -19.61 15.61
C HIS A 421 13.18 -20.76 15.42
N ALA A 422 12.00 -20.61 16.03
CA ALA A 422 10.89 -21.50 15.77
C ALA A 422 10.28 -21.15 14.42
N VAL A 423 10.18 -22.12 13.52
CA VAL A 423 9.18 -22.07 12.46
C VAL A 423 7.84 -22.50 13.03
N SER A 424 6.75 -21.92 12.53
CA SER A 424 5.40 -22.18 13.01
C SER A 424 4.46 -22.40 11.83
N ALA A 425 3.53 -23.35 11.95
CA ALA A 425 2.43 -23.51 11.02
C ALA A 425 1.15 -23.83 11.80
N PHE A 426 0.06 -23.13 11.47
CA PHE A 426 -1.26 -23.49 11.97
C PHE A 426 -1.91 -24.45 10.98
N TYR A 427 -2.34 -25.60 11.50
CA TYR A 427 -3.11 -26.59 10.76
C TYR A 427 -4.54 -26.52 11.27
N LYS A 428 -5.47 -26.02 10.46
CA LYS A 428 -6.91 -26.04 10.77
C LYS A 428 -7.47 -27.37 10.25
N ILE A 429 -7.89 -28.27 11.14
CA ILE A 429 -8.47 -29.57 10.78
C ILE A 429 -9.98 -29.52 11.05
N GLU A 430 -10.80 -29.67 10.00
CA GLU A 430 -12.26 -29.67 10.06
C GLU A 430 -12.85 -30.94 9.42
N PRO A 431 -12.84 -32.08 10.14
CA PRO A 431 -13.36 -33.33 9.60
C PRO A 431 -14.84 -33.21 9.23
N GLY A 432 -15.19 -33.54 7.99
CA GLY A 432 -16.57 -33.54 7.49
C GLY A 432 -17.03 -32.23 6.83
N GLY A 433 -16.14 -31.25 6.61
CA GLY A 433 -16.41 -30.11 5.73
C GLY A 433 -16.47 -30.51 4.24
N THR A 434 -16.88 -29.57 3.39
CA THR A 434 -16.96 -29.75 1.93
C THR A 434 -15.83 -29.01 1.24
N ASN A 435 -15.19 -29.62 0.24
CA ASN A 435 -14.21 -28.95 -0.61
C ASN A 435 -14.86 -27.78 -1.39
N ALA A 436 -14.19 -26.64 -1.45
CA ALA A 436 -14.54 -25.49 -2.28
C ALA A 436 -13.58 -25.41 -3.47
N PRO A 437 -14.00 -24.89 -4.64
CA PRO A 437 -13.09 -24.69 -5.75
C PRO A 437 -12.05 -23.61 -5.41
N PRO A 438 -10.85 -23.65 -6.03
CA PRO A 438 -9.86 -22.59 -5.86
C PRO A 438 -10.41 -21.21 -6.24
N VAL A 439 -9.88 -20.15 -5.63
CA VAL A 439 -10.10 -18.76 -6.05
C VAL A 439 -8.98 -18.37 -7.00
N VAL A 440 -9.34 -17.93 -8.20
CA VAL A 440 -8.39 -17.57 -9.26
C VAL A 440 -8.67 -16.15 -9.72
N ASN A 441 -7.63 -15.30 -9.74
CA ASN A 441 -7.69 -13.99 -10.39
C ASN A 441 -6.53 -13.87 -11.37
N ALA A 442 -6.86 -13.51 -12.60
CA ALA A 442 -5.92 -13.26 -13.68
C ALA A 442 -5.84 -11.76 -13.97
N ALA A 443 -4.63 -11.27 -14.19
CA ALA A 443 -4.34 -9.88 -14.49
C ALA A 443 -3.09 -9.76 -15.39
N LEU A 444 -2.79 -8.55 -15.85
CA LEU A 444 -1.65 -8.22 -16.71
C LEU A 444 -0.63 -7.35 -15.95
N LEU A 445 0.64 -7.31 -16.37
CA LEU A 445 1.68 -6.44 -15.81
C LEU A 445 2.08 -5.35 -16.81
N PRO A 446 2.53 -4.16 -16.36
CA PRO A 446 2.89 -3.79 -14.98
C PRO A 446 1.73 -3.30 -14.10
N PHE A 447 0.51 -3.29 -14.62
CA PHE A 447 -0.67 -2.77 -13.93
C PHE A 447 -1.76 -3.85 -13.87
N VAL A 448 -2.18 -4.23 -12.67
CA VAL A 448 -3.06 -5.39 -12.38
C VAL A 448 -4.48 -5.21 -12.99
N TYR A 449 -4.62 -5.41 -14.30
CA TYR A 449 -5.87 -5.22 -15.07
C TYR A 449 -6.34 -6.51 -15.77
N SER A 450 -7.63 -6.60 -16.08
CA SER A 450 -8.25 -7.70 -16.84
C SER A 450 -8.14 -7.57 -18.37
N SER A 451 -7.66 -6.43 -18.87
CA SER A 451 -7.41 -6.21 -20.30
C SER A 451 -6.23 -5.27 -20.54
N ALA A 452 -5.48 -5.46 -21.63
CA ALA A 452 -4.44 -4.53 -22.07
C ALA A 452 -4.27 -4.52 -23.59
N GLN A 453 -3.64 -3.46 -24.09
CA GLN A 453 -3.20 -3.35 -25.48
C GLN A 453 -1.66 -3.33 -25.54
N ILE A 454 -1.09 -4.02 -26.52
CA ILE A 454 0.34 -3.93 -26.86
C ILE A 454 0.48 -3.70 -28.36
N MET A 455 1.59 -3.10 -28.82
CA MET A 455 1.80 -2.75 -30.23
C MET A 455 3.13 -3.32 -30.71
N LEU A 456 3.12 -3.94 -31.89
CA LEU A 456 4.35 -4.42 -32.53
C LEU A 456 5.36 -3.27 -32.74
N PRO A 457 6.67 -3.51 -32.59
CA PRO A 457 7.30 -4.82 -32.42
C PRO A 457 7.24 -5.38 -30.99
N THR A 458 6.67 -4.66 -30.01
CA THR A 458 6.43 -5.19 -28.67
C THR A 458 5.32 -6.23 -28.72
N ASN A 459 5.71 -7.50 -28.73
CA ASN A 459 4.82 -8.63 -28.86
C ASN A 459 4.74 -9.48 -27.59
N GLU A 460 5.11 -8.93 -26.44
CA GLU A 460 5.14 -9.63 -25.17
C GLU A 460 4.44 -8.83 -24.07
N ILE A 461 3.76 -9.53 -23.17
CA ILE A 461 3.17 -8.95 -21.96
C ILE A 461 3.39 -9.85 -20.75
N GLY A 462 3.60 -9.26 -19.57
CA GLY A 462 3.61 -10.01 -18.33
C GLY A 462 2.20 -10.40 -17.93
N LEU A 463 2.01 -11.66 -17.55
CA LEU A 463 0.79 -12.19 -16.97
C LEU A 463 0.97 -12.34 -15.47
N TYR A 464 -0.05 -11.99 -14.72
CA TYR A 464 -0.08 -12.05 -13.27
C TYR A 464 -1.32 -12.79 -12.80
N GLY A 465 -1.11 -13.93 -12.14
CA GLY A 465 -2.16 -14.73 -11.54
C GLY A 465 -2.04 -14.77 -10.02
N THR A 466 -3.15 -14.65 -9.31
CA THR A 466 -3.27 -15.10 -7.92
C THR A 466 -4.16 -16.33 -7.88
N VAL A 467 -3.70 -17.39 -7.23
CA VAL A 467 -4.48 -18.60 -7.00
C VAL A 467 -4.43 -18.92 -5.52
N GLU A 468 -5.61 -19.04 -4.91
CA GLU A 468 -5.77 -19.41 -3.52
C GLU A 468 -6.66 -20.63 -3.43
N ASP A 469 -6.39 -21.52 -2.49
CA ASP A 469 -7.27 -22.63 -2.17
C ASP A 469 -7.36 -22.77 -0.64
N GLN A 470 -8.57 -22.65 -0.12
CA GLN A 470 -8.84 -22.52 1.31
C GLN A 470 -9.28 -23.85 1.96
N THR A 471 -9.55 -24.89 1.17
CA THR A 471 -10.00 -26.19 1.66
C THR A 471 -9.30 -27.31 0.91
N PHE A 472 -8.70 -28.25 1.62
CA PHE A 472 -8.10 -29.44 1.01
C PHE A 472 -8.81 -30.68 1.52
N ALA A 473 -9.34 -31.49 0.60
CA ALA A 473 -10.06 -32.73 0.90
C ALA A 473 -9.13 -33.82 1.46
N THR A 474 -7.89 -33.89 0.98
CA THR A 474 -6.84 -34.74 1.52
C THR A 474 -5.49 -34.02 1.56
N GLY A 475 -4.56 -34.49 2.41
CA GLY A 475 -3.18 -34.01 2.40
C GLY A 475 -2.37 -34.33 1.12
N ASP A 476 -3.00 -34.95 0.11
CA ASP A 476 -2.42 -35.32 -1.19
C ASP A 476 -2.99 -34.48 -2.37
N ASP A 477 -3.90 -33.54 -2.10
CA ASP A 477 -4.51 -32.67 -3.10
C ASP A 477 -3.46 -31.71 -3.69
N ARG A 478 -3.43 -31.60 -5.03
CA ARG A 478 -2.37 -30.90 -5.75
C ARG A 478 -2.95 -29.70 -6.47
N LEU A 479 -2.83 -28.52 -5.85
CA LEU A 479 -3.13 -27.26 -6.53
C LEU A 479 -2.18 -27.05 -7.71
N THR A 480 -2.69 -27.19 -8.92
CA THR A 480 -1.98 -26.92 -10.17
C THR A 480 -2.60 -25.71 -10.85
N THR A 481 -1.79 -24.98 -11.62
CA THR A 481 -2.27 -23.84 -12.40
C THR A 481 -1.82 -23.95 -13.83
N ARG A 482 -2.59 -23.36 -14.76
CA ARG A 482 -2.24 -23.35 -16.18
C ARG A 482 -2.82 -22.15 -16.92
N TRP A 483 -1.96 -21.42 -17.61
CA TRP A 483 -2.32 -20.47 -18.65
C TRP A 483 -2.62 -21.17 -19.97
N SER A 484 -3.67 -20.72 -20.65
CA SER A 484 -4.09 -21.24 -21.95
C SER A 484 -4.66 -20.13 -22.84
N LEU A 485 -4.49 -20.28 -24.15
CA LEU A 485 -5.18 -19.48 -25.16
C LEU A 485 -6.58 -20.07 -25.37
N LEU A 486 -7.63 -19.28 -25.13
CA LEU A 486 -9.00 -19.69 -25.44
C LEU A 486 -9.42 -19.30 -26.85
N ALA A 487 -9.11 -18.06 -27.24
CA ALA A 487 -9.44 -17.52 -28.56
C ALA A 487 -8.41 -16.47 -28.96
N GLY A 488 -8.11 -16.37 -30.24
CA GLY A 488 -7.23 -15.37 -30.79
C GLY A 488 -6.86 -15.69 -32.23
N PRO A 489 -6.38 -14.70 -32.99
CA PRO A 489 -6.06 -14.89 -34.39
C PRO A 489 -4.84 -15.79 -34.60
N GLY A 490 -3.88 -15.82 -33.66
CA GLY A 490 -2.62 -16.55 -33.77
C GLY A 490 -2.22 -17.37 -32.56
N ALA A 491 -1.02 -17.95 -32.60
CA ALA A 491 -0.45 -18.68 -31.48
C ALA A 491 0.06 -17.71 -30.39
N VAL A 492 -0.08 -18.13 -29.13
CA VAL A 492 0.50 -17.48 -27.95
C VAL A 492 1.48 -18.44 -27.31
N THR A 493 2.71 -17.99 -27.06
CA THR A 493 3.72 -18.76 -26.33
C THR A 493 3.81 -18.23 -24.91
N PHE A 494 3.85 -19.12 -23.92
CA PHE A 494 4.05 -18.75 -22.52
C PHE A 494 5.44 -19.22 -22.08
N ASP A 495 6.20 -18.37 -21.38
CA ASP A 495 7.53 -18.74 -20.84
C ASP A 495 7.44 -19.98 -19.94
N ASP A 496 6.48 -19.94 -19.01
CA ASP A 496 6.02 -21.10 -18.25
C ASP A 496 4.49 -21.02 -18.13
N ALA A 497 3.78 -21.90 -18.82
CA ALA A 497 2.32 -21.95 -18.76
C ALA A 497 1.80 -22.44 -17.40
N GLY A 498 2.61 -23.14 -16.59
CA GLY A 498 2.23 -23.63 -15.27
C GLY A 498 2.48 -22.64 -14.12
N ALA A 499 3.12 -21.51 -14.41
CA ALA A 499 3.39 -20.46 -13.43
C ALA A 499 2.28 -19.39 -13.46
N PRO A 500 1.64 -19.05 -12.33
CA PRO A 500 0.64 -17.98 -12.27
C PRO A 500 1.21 -16.64 -12.75
N ARG A 501 2.48 -16.37 -12.48
CA ARG A 501 3.23 -15.22 -13.00
C ARG A 501 4.14 -15.70 -14.13
N THR A 502 3.90 -15.21 -15.34
CA THR A 502 4.61 -15.66 -16.53
C THR A 502 4.62 -14.54 -17.58
N ARG A 503 5.18 -14.80 -18.76
CA ARG A 503 5.11 -13.89 -19.92
C ARG A 503 4.39 -14.59 -21.05
N ALA A 504 3.55 -13.84 -21.76
CA ALA A 504 2.94 -14.28 -23.01
C ALA A 504 3.52 -13.52 -24.19
N THR A 505 3.86 -14.24 -25.25
CA THR A 505 4.39 -13.72 -26.52
C THR A 505 3.42 -14.03 -27.66
N PHE A 506 3.09 -13.03 -28.47
CA PHE A 506 2.07 -13.09 -29.52
C PHE A 506 2.71 -13.10 -30.91
N ALA A 507 2.20 -13.94 -31.80
CA ALA A 507 2.77 -14.10 -33.14
C ALA A 507 2.26 -13.08 -34.18
N GLN A 508 1.07 -12.50 -33.96
CA GLN A 508 0.44 -11.59 -34.91
C GLN A 508 -0.58 -10.64 -34.25
N PRO A 509 -0.96 -9.54 -34.91
CA PRO A 509 -1.97 -8.61 -34.41
C PRO A 509 -3.36 -9.24 -34.22
N GLY A 510 -4.14 -8.64 -33.32
CA GLY A 510 -5.55 -8.88 -33.04
C GLY A 510 -5.83 -9.20 -31.56
N VAL A 511 -7.06 -9.56 -31.25
CA VAL A 511 -7.55 -9.73 -29.87
C VAL A 511 -7.40 -11.18 -29.42
N TYR A 512 -6.79 -11.39 -28.26
CA TYR A 512 -6.54 -12.68 -27.63
C TYR A 512 -7.25 -12.78 -26.28
N LEU A 513 -7.95 -13.88 -26.05
CA LEU A 513 -8.53 -14.24 -24.76
C LEU A 513 -7.68 -15.35 -24.12
N LEU A 514 -7.05 -15.04 -22.99
CA LEU A 514 -6.21 -15.95 -22.23
C LEU A 514 -6.89 -16.35 -20.93
N ARG A 515 -6.71 -17.59 -20.50
CA ARG A 515 -7.28 -18.15 -19.27
C ARG A 515 -6.21 -18.68 -18.35
N LEU A 516 -6.23 -18.26 -17.10
CA LEU A 516 -5.58 -18.95 -15.99
C LEU A 516 -6.60 -19.92 -15.36
N THR A 517 -6.28 -21.21 -15.34
CA THR A 517 -7.07 -22.24 -14.65
C THR A 517 -6.30 -22.71 -13.43
N ALA A 518 -6.97 -22.94 -12.31
CA ALA A 518 -6.46 -23.67 -11.16
C ALA A 518 -7.29 -24.93 -10.91
N ASP A 519 -6.63 -26.00 -10.49
CA ASP A 519 -7.20 -27.32 -10.22
C ASP A 519 -6.58 -27.84 -8.92
N ASP A 520 -7.40 -28.13 -7.91
CA ASP A 520 -6.95 -28.67 -6.62
C ASP A 520 -6.90 -30.22 -6.59
N GLY A 521 -7.27 -30.87 -7.70
CA GLY A 521 -7.40 -32.32 -7.84
C GLY A 521 -8.84 -32.84 -7.67
N ALA A 522 -9.74 -32.03 -7.14
CA ALA A 522 -11.16 -32.32 -6.96
C ALA A 522 -12.09 -31.34 -7.71
N LEU A 523 -11.73 -30.06 -7.75
CA LEU A 523 -12.47 -28.95 -8.31
C LEU A 523 -11.52 -28.01 -9.07
N THR A 524 -12.09 -27.34 -10.08
CA THR A 524 -11.36 -26.39 -10.92
C THR A 524 -12.03 -25.03 -10.90
N ALA A 525 -11.24 -23.96 -10.94
CA ALA A 525 -11.69 -22.60 -11.17
C ALA A 525 -10.80 -21.89 -12.19
N HIS A 526 -11.26 -20.77 -12.73
CA HIS A 526 -10.50 -20.03 -13.74
C HIS A 526 -10.81 -18.54 -13.73
N SER A 527 -9.91 -17.77 -14.34
CA SER A 527 -10.04 -16.34 -14.59
C SER A 527 -9.44 -16.00 -15.94
N ASP A 528 -10.06 -15.05 -16.65
CA ASP A 528 -9.74 -14.73 -18.04
C ASP A 528 -9.24 -13.28 -18.16
N VAL A 529 -8.30 -13.05 -19.09
CA VAL A 529 -7.80 -11.72 -19.47
C VAL A 529 -7.81 -11.56 -20.98
N THR A 530 -7.98 -10.32 -21.45
CA THR A 530 -7.96 -9.99 -22.88
C THR A 530 -6.72 -9.17 -23.23
N VAL A 531 -6.01 -9.56 -24.28
CA VAL A 531 -4.87 -8.80 -24.81
C VAL A 531 -5.12 -8.47 -26.27
N GLU A 532 -5.13 -7.19 -26.61
CA GLU A 532 -5.19 -6.74 -28.00
C GLU A 532 -3.80 -6.36 -28.50
N VAL A 533 -3.35 -7.02 -29.55
CA VAL A 533 -2.06 -6.78 -30.18
C VAL A 533 -2.27 -5.92 -31.43
N LEU A 534 -1.80 -4.69 -31.41
CA LEU A 534 -1.90 -3.77 -32.54
C LEU A 534 -0.71 -3.96 -33.51
N PRO A 535 -0.91 -3.78 -34.83
CA PRO A 535 0.19 -3.82 -35.80
C PRO A 535 1.19 -2.67 -35.59
N GLU A 536 2.39 -2.82 -36.16
CA GLU A 536 3.45 -1.81 -36.08
C GLU A 536 3.00 -0.53 -36.80
N GLY A 537 2.94 0.60 -36.07
CA GLY A 537 2.45 1.88 -36.57
C GLY A 537 1.02 2.27 -36.16
N GLY A 538 0.39 1.53 -35.24
CA GLY A 538 -0.96 1.82 -34.71
C GLY A 538 -2.09 1.48 -35.68
N ASN A 539 -3.32 1.89 -35.36
CA ASN A 539 -4.52 1.69 -36.19
C ASN A 539 -4.54 2.67 -37.38
N ARG A 540 -3.61 2.55 -38.34
CA ARG A 540 -3.67 3.36 -39.58
C ARG A 540 -4.97 3.07 -40.34
N VAL A 541 -5.89 4.02 -40.37
CA VAL A 541 -7.21 3.85 -40.99
C VAL A 541 -7.13 4.14 -42.50
N THR A 542 -7.68 3.25 -43.34
CA THR A 542 -7.78 3.50 -44.79
C THR A 542 -9.07 4.27 -45.08
N LEU A 543 -9.00 5.32 -45.90
CA LEU A 543 -10.13 6.13 -46.34
C LEU A 543 -10.46 5.81 -47.82
N PRO A 544 -11.72 5.53 -48.19
CA PRO A 544 -12.95 5.62 -47.40
C PRO A 544 -13.01 4.57 -46.27
N GLY A 545 -13.57 4.96 -45.13
CA GLY A 545 -13.63 4.13 -43.94
C GLY A 545 -14.00 4.91 -42.68
N ARG A 546 -14.14 4.17 -41.58
CA ARG A 546 -14.48 4.71 -40.26
C ARG A 546 -13.25 4.87 -39.38
N ILE A 547 -13.11 6.05 -38.80
CA ILE A 547 -12.16 6.37 -37.74
C ILE A 547 -12.94 6.40 -36.42
N GLN A 548 -12.65 5.46 -35.53
CA GLN A 548 -13.14 5.50 -34.15
C GLN A 548 -12.40 6.60 -33.40
N ALA A 549 -13.11 7.51 -32.73
CA ALA A 549 -12.51 8.69 -32.14
C ALA A 549 -11.63 8.36 -30.92
N GLU A 550 -11.92 7.27 -30.21
CA GLU A 550 -11.09 6.76 -29.13
C GLU A 550 -9.74 6.17 -29.62
N ASN A 551 -9.60 5.91 -30.92
CA ASN A 551 -8.43 5.28 -31.54
C ASN A 551 -7.44 6.29 -32.12
N TYR A 552 -7.23 7.41 -31.42
CA TYR A 552 -6.24 8.41 -31.81
C TYR A 552 -4.81 7.83 -31.83
N LYS A 553 -3.89 8.55 -32.45
CA LYS A 553 -2.49 8.19 -32.61
C LYS A 553 -1.82 8.09 -31.24
N LEU A 554 -0.91 7.13 -31.09
CA LEU A 554 -0.08 7.00 -29.90
C LEU A 554 1.12 7.94 -30.02
N GLY A 555 1.67 8.37 -28.88
CA GLY A 555 2.80 9.30 -28.83
C GLY A 555 2.75 10.29 -27.67
N GLY A 556 1.60 10.35 -26.98
CA GLY A 556 1.39 11.25 -25.85
C GLY A 556 1.06 12.68 -26.27
N GLU A 557 1.08 13.55 -25.27
CA GLU A 557 0.85 14.98 -25.38
C GLU A 557 1.76 15.66 -26.43
N GLY A 558 1.17 16.43 -27.33
CA GLY A 558 1.83 17.10 -28.45
C GLY A 558 2.14 16.20 -29.66
N VAL A 559 1.82 14.90 -29.61
CA VAL A 559 2.04 13.95 -30.72
C VAL A 559 0.76 13.23 -31.12
N GLY A 560 0.14 12.51 -30.18
CA GLY A 560 -1.10 11.77 -30.40
C GLY A 560 -2.35 12.59 -30.12
N TYR A 561 -2.21 13.57 -29.23
CA TYR A 561 -3.26 14.47 -28.79
C TYR A 561 -2.65 15.74 -28.17
N HIS A 562 -3.48 16.75 -27.91
CA HIS A 562 -3.21 17.87 -27.01
C HIS A 562 -4.42 18.02 -26.10
N ASP A 563 -4.22 17.80 -24.81
CA ASP A 563 -5.26 17.93 -23.78
C ASP A 563 -4.82 19.00 -22.77
N LEU A 564 -5.74 19.91 -22.43
CA LEU A 564 -5.46 21.03 -21.54
C LEU A 564 -5.66 20.67 -20.07
N THR A 565 -6.25 19.50 -19.80
CA THR A 565 -6.51 18.99 -18.47
C THR A 565 -5.57 17.82 -18.14
N PHE A 566 -5.22 17.65 -16.86
CA PHE A 566 -4.30 16.59 -16.45
C PHE A 566 -5.06 15.28 -16.18
N GLY A 567 -5.00 14.37 -17.17
CA GLY A 567 -5.35 12.95 -17.08
C GLY A 567 -6.80 12.63 -17.44
N ASN A 568 -7.04 11.46 -18.06
CA ASN A 568 -8.38 11.01 -18.44
C ASN A 568 -9.33 10.89 -17.23
N PHE A 569 -10.39 11.71 -17.24
CA PHE A 569 -11.43 11.86 -16.22
C PHE A 569 -12.11 10.55 -15.81
N ALA A 570 -12.35 9.64 -16.76
CA ALA A 570 -13.01 8.35 -16.49
C ALA A 570 -12.05 7.15 -16.48
N GLN A 571 -10.80 7.34 -16.93
CA GLN A 571 -9.79 6.28 -17.05
C GLN A 571 -10.31 5.07 -17.87
N LEU A 572 -11.01 5.34 -18.97
CA LEU A 572 -11.64 4.34 -19.84
C LEU A 572 -10.88 4.23 -21.16
N TYR A 573 -10.73 3.00 -21.67
CA TYR A 573 -10.03 2.64 -22.93
C TYR A 573 -8.54 2.98 -22.98
N ARG A 574 -8.18 4.26 -22.81
CA ARG A 574 -6.81 4.78 -22.81
C ARG A 574 -6.55 5.61 -21.56
N TYR A 575 -5.40 5.39 -20.95
CA TYR A 575 -5.02 6.03 -19.68
C TYR A 575 -4.00 7.16 -19.90
N ASP A 576 -4.06 7.81 -21.07
CA ASP A 576 -3.30 9.02 -21.36
C ASP A 576 -4.15 10.26 -21.04
N GLY A 577 -3.80 11.43 -21.59
CA GLY A 577 -4.42 12.71 -21.22
C GLY A 577 -5.85 12.88 -21.71
N VAL A 578 -6.25 12.17 -22.77
CA VAL A 578 -7.55 12.41 -23.43
C VAL A 578 -8.71 11.84 -22.62
N ASP A 579 -9.74 12.66 -22.47
CA ASP A 579 -10.97 12.28 -21.79
C ASP A 579 -11.87 11.38 -22.65
N LEU A 580 -12.19 10.19 -22.14
CA LEU A 580 -13.01 9.18 -22.80
C LEU A 580 -14.15 8.72 -21.89
N ASP A 581 -15.35 8.55 -22.44
CA ASP A 581 -16.47 7.87 -21.77
C ASP A 581 -17.07 6.79 -22.67
N TYR A 582 -17.88 5.90 -22.11
CA TYR A 582 -18.65 4.93 -22.88
C TYR A 582 -19.58 5.63 -23.88
N ALA A 583 -19.61 5.12 -25.11
CA ALA A 583 -20.61 5.51 -26.09
C ALA A 583 -21.98 4.90 -25.72
N TYR A 584 -22.63 5.47 -24.69
CA TYR A 584 -23.89 4.96 -24.15
C TYR A 584 -24.95 4.80 -25.25
N ASN A 585 -25.60 3.63 -25.28
CA ASN A 585 -26.62 3.20 -26.24
C ASN A 585 -26.15 2.94 -27.69
N GLU A 586 -24.86 3.06 -28.01
CA GLU A 586 -24.29 2.70 -29.33
C GLU A 586 -23.88 1.20 -29.42
N TRP A 587 -24.42 0.36 -28.53
CA TRP A 587 -24.19 -1.10 -28.42
C TRP A 587 -22.75 -1.53 -28.05
N THR A 588 -21.69 -0.83 -28.47
CA THR A 588 -20.29 -1.00 -28.02
C THR A 588 -19.45 0.24 -28.42
N GLY A 589 -18.43 0.63 -27.63
CA GLY A 589 -17.43 1.64 -28.01
C GLY A 589 -17.22 2.75 -26.98
N TYR A 590 -16.32 3.68 -27.28
CA TYR A 590 -16.02 4.85 -26.45
C TYR A 590 -16.20 6.14 -27.26
N SER A 591 -16.17 7.29 -26.60
CA SER A 591 -16.27 8.59 -27.26
C SER A 591 -15.36 9.59 -26.59
N LEU A 592 -14.79 10.49 -27.39
CA LEU A 592 -14.14 11.70 -26.87
C LEU A 592 -15.18 12.50 -26.12
N VAL A 593 -14.87 12.92 -24.90
CA VAL A 593 -15.71 13.77 -24.04
C VAL A 593 -14.85 14.85 -23.41
N HIS A 594 -15.43 15.74 -22.62
CA HIS A 594 -14.69 16.80 -21.89
C HIS A 594 -13.78 17.69 -22.75
N MET A 595 -14.14 17.82 -24.03
CA MET A 595 -13.36 18.49 -25.06
C MET A 595 -13.31 20.02 -24.85
N ASP A 596 -12.17 20.57 -24.42
CA ASP A 596 -11.96 22.00 -24.25
C ASP A 596 -11.47 22.69 -25.54
N PRO A 597 -11.84 23.96 -25.81
CA PRO A 597 -11.37 24.69 -26.99
C PRO A 597 -9.85 24.76 -27.08
N GLY A 598 -9.30 24.34 -28.22
CA GLY A 598 -7.86 24.25 -28.46
C GLY A 598 -7.30 22.83 -28.35
N GLU A 599 -8.04 21.88 -27.78
CA GLU A 599 -7.65 20.47 -27.74
C GLU A 599 -7.74 19.80 -29.11
N TRP A 600 -6.96 18.75 -29.29
CA TRP A 600 -7.03 17.94 -30.50
C TRP A 600 -6.62 16.48 -30.28
N THR A 601 -7.14 15.59 -31.12
CA THR A 601 -6.67 14.21 -31.25
C THR A 601 -6.22 13.95 -32.69
N ALA A 602 -5.07 13.29 -32.87
CA ALA A 602 -4.49 13.01 -34.18
C ALA A 602 -4.69 11.55 -34.58
N TYR A 603 -4.68 11.23 -35.88
CA TYR A 603 -4.88 9.89 -36.42
C TYR A 603 -3.99 9.71 -37.65
N ASP A 604 -3.30 8.56 -37.76
CA ASP A 604 -2.61 8.21 -38.99
C ASP A 604 -3.63 7.61 -39.97
N VAL A 605 -3.80 8.21 -41.15
CA VAL A 605 -4.73 7.72 -42.18
C VAL A 605 -4.02 7.44 -43.51
N ALA A 606 -4.62 6.60 -44.34
CA ALA A 606 -4.20 6.32 -45.69
C ALA A 606 -5.37 6.52 -46.66
N VAL A 607 -5.32 7.56 -47.48
CA VAL A 607 -6.31 7.82 -48.53
C VAL A 607 -5.99 6.89 -49.70
N SER A 608 -6.79 5.83 -49.87
CA SER A 608 -6.59 4.86 -50.96
C SER A 608 -7.14 5.38 -52.30
N GLU A 609 -8.17 6.23 -52.25
CA GLU A 609 -8.87 6.74 -53.43
C GLU A 609 -8.96 8.26 -53.38
N PRO A 610 -8.19 9.03 -54.18
CA PRO A 610 -8.23 10.48 -54.11
C PRO A 610 -9.60 11.01 -54.56
N GLY A 611 -10.14 12.01 -53.87
CA GLY A 611 -11.47 12.55 -54.20
C GLY A 611 -12.12 13.34 -53.08
N VAL A 612 -13.34 13.80 -53.34
CA VAL A 612 -14.21 14.44 -52.35
C VAL A 612 -14.93 13.35 -51.57
N TYR A 613 -14.98 13.48 -50.25
CA TYR A 613 -15.65 12.54 -49.37
C TYR A 613 -16.84 13.21 -48.67
N ALA A 614 -17.90 12.43 -48.46
CA ALA A 614 -18.89 12.70 -47.44
C ALA A 614 -18.30 12.31 -46.08
N LEU A 615 -18.07 13.32 -45.24
CA LEU A 615 -17.64 13.15 -43.85
C LEU A 615 -18.87 13.14 -42.96
N THR A 616 -19.07 12.07 -42.20
CA THR A 616 -20.13 11.95 -41.20
C THR A 616 -19.51 11.83 -39.81
N ALA A 617 -19.80 12.77 -38.92
CA ALA A 617 -19.43 12.67 -37.51
C ALA A 617 -20.62 12.16 -36.68
N ARG A 618 -20.39 11.11 -35.88
CA ARG A 618 -21.35 10.58 -34.90
C ARG A 618 -21.13 11.28 -33.57
N VAL A 619 -22.07 12.15 -33.18
CA VAL A 619 -21.89 13.06 -32.04
C VAL A 619 -23.09 13.06 -31.09
N ALA A 620 -22.86 13.47 -29.85
CA ALA A 620 -23.91 13.77 -28.88
C ALA A 620 -23.62 15.10 -28.19
N GLY A 621 -24.65 15.88 -27.87
CA GLY A 621 -24.51 17.17 -27.21
C GLY A 621 -25.42 17.27 -25.99
N ALA A 622 -24.86 17.66 -24.85
CA ALA A 622 -25.62 17.97 -23.64
C ALA A 622 -26.13 19.43 -23.63
N MET A 623 -25.60 20.28 -24.51
CA MET A 623 -26.04 21.65 -24.77
C MET A 623 -25.88 21.97 -26.27
N ASP A 624 -26.58 23.00 -26.75
CA ASP A 624 -26.38 23.53 -28.11
C ASP A 624 -25.12 24.40 -28.19
N GLY A 625 -24.33 24.24 -29.26
CA GLY A 625 -23.29 25.21 -29.63
C GLY A 625 -21.84 24.77 -29.49
N GLY A 626 -21.57 23.49 -29.20
CA GLY A 626 -20.21 22.94 -29.29
C GLY A 626 -19.77 22.86 -30.75
N VAL A 627 -18.53 23.22 -31.05
CA VAL A 627 -18.00 23.23 -32.44
C VAL A 627 -16.62 22.60 -32.47
N PHE A 628 -16.40 21.74 -33.47
CA PHE A 628 -15.08 21.23 -33.83
C PHE A 628 -14.94 21.20 -35.35
N HIS A 629 -13.73 21.00 -35.84
CA HIS A 629 -13.47 20.71 -37.24
C HIS A 629 -12.49 19.56 -37.39
N VAL A 630 -12.32 19.10 -38.63
CA VAL A 630 -11.39 18.03 -39.00
C VAL A 630 -10.33 18.60 -39.93
N GLU A 631 -9.07 18.36 -39.59
CA GLU A 631 -7.92 18.74 -40.42
C GLU A 631 -7.26 17.52 -41.06
N VAL A 632 -6.66 17.71 -42.23
CA VAL A 632 -5.70 16.76 -42.84
C VAL A 632 -4.41 17.51 -43.15
N ASP A 633 -3.29 17.01 -42.62
CA ASP A 633 -1.96 17.64 -42.69
C ASP A 633 -1.95 19.12 -42.26
N GLY A 634 -2.75 19.46 -41.24
CA GLY A 634 -2.89 20.81 -40.71
C GLY A 634 -3.74 21.76 -41.56
N VAL A 635 -4.56 21.23 -42.48
CA VAL A 635 -5.52 22.00 -43.28
C VAL A 635 -6.94 21.57 -42.92
N ASP A 636 -7.79 22.50 -42.53
CA ASP A 636 -9.22 22.26 -42.31
C ASP A 636 -9.90 21.73 -43.58
N ILE A 637 -10.50 20.55 -43.46
CA ILE A 637 -11.20 19.85 -44.54
C ILE A 637 -12.72 19.75 -44.32
N SER A 638 -13.26 20.13 -43.16
CA SER A 638 -14.69 20.00 -42.89
C SER A 638 -15.43 21.33 -42.82
N GLY A 639 -14.71 22.42 -42.52
CA GLY A 639 -15.33 23.59 -41.92
C GLY A 639 -15.91 23.28 -40.53
N PRO A 640 -16.64 24.23 -39.91
CA PRO A 640 -17.17 24.04 -38.57
C PRO A 640 -18.27 22.97 -38.55
N ILE A 641 -18.09 21.96 -37.69
CA ILE A 641 -19.08 20.94 -37.36
C ILE A 641 -19.72 21.32 -36.03
N VAL A 642 -20.99 21.74 -36.10
CA VAL A 642 -21.77 22.12 -34.92
C VAL A 642 -22.39 20.87 -34.30
N VAL A 643 -22.10 20.62 -33.03
CA VAL A 643 -22.70 19.54 -32.23
C VAL A 643 -24.06 20.02 -31.71
N PRO A 644 -25.18 19.40 -32.14
CA PRO A 644 -26.51 19.78 -31.67
C PRO A 644 -26.78 19.22 -30.27
N TYR A 645 -27.68 19.86 -29.54
CA TYR A 645 -28.28 19.27 -28.35
C TYR A 645 -29.02 17.97 -28.71
N THR A 646 -28.66 16.88 -28.05
CA THR A 646 -29.34 15.59 -28.17
C THR A 646 -30.00 15.19 -26.85
N ASN A 647 -29.25 15.22 -25.75
CA ASN A 647 -29.75 14.97 -24.40
C ASN A 647 -28.73 15.38 -23.31
N ASP A 648 -29.21 15.70 -22.10
CA ASP A 648 -28.42 16.17 -20.94
C ASP A 648 -27.34 15.21 -20.39
N GLY A 649 -27.05 14.08 -21.05
CA GLY A 649 -26.10 13.09 -20.55
C GLY A 649 -25.34 12.33 -21.61
N LEU A 650 -25.24 12.86 -22.85
CA LEU A 650 -24.42 12.29 -23.92
C LEU A 650 -24.72 10.81 -24.23
N ARG A 651 -26.02 10.44 -24.23
CA ARG A 651 -26.49 9.04 -24.41
C ARG A 651 -27.26 8.81 -25.69
N ILE A 652 -27.55 9.87 -26.44
CA ILE A 652 -28.30 9.83 -27.69
C ILE A 652 -27.41 10.48 -28.74
N TYR A 653 -26.94 9.68 -29.69
CA TYR A 653 -26.06 10.15 -30.76
C TYR A 653 -26.84 10.44 -32.04
N THR A 654 -26.39 11.46 -32.76
CA THR A 654 -26.88 11.85 -34.08
C THR A 654 -25.72 12.04 -35.04
N ASP A 655 -26.02 12.04 -36.34
CA ASP A 655 -25.04 12.23 -37.40
C ASP A 655 -25.04 13.70 -37.85
N VAL A 656 -23.85 14.28 -37.99
CA VAL A 656 -23.63 15.58 -38.62
C VAL A 656 -22.71 15.38 -39.81
N THR A 657 -23.10 15.89 -40.99
CA THR A 657 -22.41 15.61 -42.25
C THR A 657 -21.77 16.86 -42.85
N ALA A 658 -20.56 16.72 -43.37
CA ALA A 658 -19.83 17.72 -44.14
C ALA A 658 -19.32 17.12 -45.46
N GLN A 659 -18.83 17.99 -46.35
CA GLN A 659 -18.18 17.60 -47.60
C GLN A 659 -16.72 18.05 -47.57
N THR A 660 -15.80 17.14 -47.83
CA THR A 660 -14.38 17.48 -47.85
C THR A 660 -13.99 18.19 -49.15
N PRO A 661 -12.90 18.96 -49.19
CA PRO A 661 -12.17 19.19 -50.43
C PRO A 661 -11.64 17.85 -50.98
N ALA A 662 -11.15 17.87 -52.22
CA ALA A 662 -10.53 16.68 -52.81
C ALA A 662 -9.24 16.30 -52.04
N LEU A 663 -9.26 15.15 -51.36
CA LEU A 663 -8.10 14.61 -50.65
C LEU A 663 -7.17 13.91 -51.63
N THR A 664 -5.86 14.06 -51.42
CA THR A 664 -4.84 13.37 -52.21
C THR A 664 -4.66 11.94 -51.74
N ALA A 665 -4.25 11.04 -52.63
CA ALA A 665 -3.92 9.68 -52.25
C ALA A 665 -2.59 9.63 -51.48
N GLY A 666 -2.52 8.78 -50.46
CA GLY A 666 -1.31 8.59 -49.66
C GLY A 666 -1.56 8.59 -48.17
N ASN A 667 -0.45 8.62 -47.42
CA ASN A 667 -0.45 8.66 -45.98
C ASN A 667 -0.58 10.11 -45.50
N HIS A 668 -1.50 10.35 -44.58
CA HIS A 668 -1.78 11.67 -44.02
C HIS A 668 -1.93 11.59 -42.50
N GLU A 669 -1.78 12.73 -41.83
CA GLU A 669 -2.22 12.90 -40.44
C GLU A 669 -3.55 13.64 -40.43
N LEU A 670 -4.57 13.04 -39.84
CA LEU A 670 -5.87 13.66 -39.62
C LEU A 670 -5.97 14.15 -38.17
N ARG A 671 -6.64 15.27 -37.91
CA ARG A 671 -6.94 15.74 -36.55
C ARG A 671 -8.41 16.08 -36.38
N ILE A 672 -8.95 15.77 -35.21
CA ILE A 672 -10.18 16.39 -34.70
C ILE A 672 -9.73 17.53 -33.80
N VAL A 673 -10.16 18.76 -34.09
CA VAL A 673 -9.73 19.97 -33.39
C VAL A 673 -10.95 20.69 -32.81
N ILE A 674 -10.90 20.99 -31.52
CA ILE A 674 -12.03 21.56 -30.78
C ILE A 674 -11.98 23.09 -30.86
N ASP A 675 -13.01 23.70 -31.43
CA ASP A 675 -13.05 25.14 -31.72
C ASP A 675 -13.74 25.95 -30.61
N GLN A 676 -14.85 25.42 -30.10
CA GLN A 676 -15.73 26.18 -29.21
C GLN A 676 -16.55 25.27 -28.29
N ALA A 677 -16.67 25.71 -27.03
CA ALA A 677 -17.62 25.19 -26.07
C ALA A 677 -18.93 26.03 -26.07
N PRO A 678 -20.10 25.44 -25.74
CA PRO A 678 -21.35 26.16 -25.50
C PRO A 678 -21.21 27.25 -24.43
N ASP A 679 -21.93 28.36 -24.62
CA ASP A 679 -21.92 29.48 -23.69
C ASP A 679 -22.43 29.05 -22.29
N GLY A 680 -21.57 29.17 -21.27
CA GLY A 680 -21.91 28.91 -19.87
C GLY A 680 -21.85 27.44 -19.45
N ALA A 681 -21.23 26.57 -20.26
CA ALA A 681 -21.05 25.16 -19.93
C ALA A 681 -19.89 24.90 -18.96
N ASP A 682 -20.09 23.92 -18.07
CA ASP A 682 -18.99 23.16 -17.43
C ASP A 682 -18.46 22.12 -18.45
N GLN A 683 -17.32 21.47 -18.17
CA GLN A 683 -16.54 20.68 -19.14
C GLN A 683 -17.29 19.53 -19.86
N LEU A 684 -18.45 19.05 -19.40
CA LEU A 684 -19.17 17.93 -20.04
C LEU A 684 -20.31 18.38 -20.98
N PHE A 685 -19.99 18.82 -22.21
CA PHE A 685 -21.01 19.37 -23.12
C PHE A 685 -21.17 18.68 -24.48
N ALA A 686 -20.16 17.95 -24.98
CA ALA A 686 -20.20 17.26 -26.28
C ALA A 686 -19.45 15.93 -26.25
N ALA A 687 -19.81 15.02 -27.16
CA ALA A 687 -19.10 13.77 -27.41
C ALA A 687 -18.91 13.50 -28.90
N VAL A 688 -17.76 12.96 -29.29
CA VAL A 688 -17.50 12.43 -30.64
C VAL A 688 -17.18 10.94 -30.54
N ASN A 689 -18.01 10.11 -31.18
CA ASN A 689 -17.84 8.66 -31.20
C ASN A 689 -16.96 8.23 -32.37
N TYR A 690 -17.31 8.63 -33.59
CA TYR A 690 -16.52 8.28 -34.79
C TYR A 690 -16.71 9.27 -35.93
N LEU A 691 -15.76 9.22 -36.88
CA LEU A 691 -15.86 9.85 -38.20
C LEU A 691 -15.97 8.78 -39.28
N ASP A 692 -16.91 8.93 -40.21
CA ASP A 692 -17.09 8.04 -41.36
C ASP A 692 -16.82 8.82 -42.65
N PHE A 693 -15.92 8.32 -43.48
CA PHE A 693 -15.58 8.90 -44.78
C PHE A 693 -16.11 8.00 -45.89
N ALA A 694 -17.13 8.46 -46.61
CA ALA A 694 -17.72 7.77 -47.76
C ALA A 694 -17.41 8.52 -49.06
N HIS A 695 -17.14 7.76 -50.13
CA HIS A 695 -17.01 8.30 -51.50
C HIS A 695 -18.37 8.61 -52.13
#